data_AF-A0A847SDI3-F1
#
_entry.id   AF-A0A847SDI3-F1
#
_cell.length_a   1.000
_cell.length_b   1.000
_cell.length_c   1.000
_cell.angle_alpha   90.00
_cell.angle_beta   90.00
_cell.angle_gamma   90.00
#
_symmetry.space_group_name_H-M   'P 1'
#
loop_
_entity.id
_entity.type
_entity.pdbx_description
1 polymer ?
#
loop_
_entity_poly.entity_id
_entity_poly.type
_entity_poly.pdbx_seq_one_letter_code
_entity_poly.pdbx_strand_id
1 'polypeptide(L)'
;MKWNKLLERQIKKHLPAELLNHEELRSFLNTVNESYNGYERDSHLAENAFKLSEEEFIAVNKQLAEELALKKVSIGQLKEAISAFSEEGWSLNSDHLLDVVGFLTLQIGRRKEAEARLSTTANRFSTLISNLPMGILVEDERRTIGLANRFFCNMFGITEPPAGLSGADGAILEEQYKRIFADPEAFTRHIKSLIEKKEWRVNDEIMLADGRCWEMDYVPIFMNHVYKGHLWNYRDITDRKQVEQAIRMKEEKYRNIIENMNLGLLELDTEECIQYANHSFCEMSGYTLEELYGQRPGALFAALADQELVQTKNELRKKGISDAYEIAVHNKSGAQKWWLVSGAPRYDDSGQIVGSIGIHLDITEQKELEFKLNDASEAAGQSARAKEAFLANMSHEIRTPLNAIMGMSRQLEKSSLDDKQRFFLNTINTATDHLLIVINDILDISKIEAGKLNLEHIGFNLEEVVRHACRVMQPRADEKGLQLDCVIDAGIAPVLLGDPHRLNQVLLNLMSNGIKFTETGAVKVYCLLKKKRPGIQMLDIIVKDTGIGMDQEFLANLFEKFTQEDRTTARKYGGTGLGMSISRQLVELMNGQIIVESAKGKGTTILLNIPFETGTPADLPGKRHSVADTRLLTGKNVLLVEDNEMNRLVVSTILEGYGVVLAEAVNGADAIAQLKQQPFDLVLMDVQMPVMSGLEATTIIRNELKLNIPIIALTANAIKGESQRCLAAGMNDFVSKPFEEEELLGKITEQLDGGNNLGKNGHHSNGRQETGVPPLFSLAKIEKIGNGDDSFTKKIISLFLQMMPASIATMQDAAATGNWELIRKTAHKIKPTIESMDIFSLFPVIQALEHIPEENIAREQVISEISKLETVLHHVVVQLEKR
;
A
#
# COMPACT_ATOMS: atom_id res chain seq x y z
N MET A 1 -62.80 151.90 74.87
CA MET A 1 -62.27 150.55 74.53
C MET A 1 -61.11 150.28 75.49
N LYS A 2 -61.15 149.17 76.24
CA LYS A 2 -60.03 148.75 77.09
C LYS A 2 -59.07 147.92 76.26
N TRP A 3 -57.83 148.36 76.12
CA TRP A 3 -56.77 147.58 75.49
C TRP A 3 -56.14 146.63 76.51
N ASN A 4 -55.50 145.56 76.03
CA ASN A 4 -54.75 144.59 76.80
C ASN A 4 -53.71 145.33 77.63
N LYS A 5 -53.49 144.91 78.89
CA LYS A 5 -52.65 145.65 79.85
C LYS A 5 -51.26 145.96 79.30
N LEU A 6 -50.65 145.06 78.53
CA LEU A 6 -49.34 145.28 77.93
C LEU A 6 -49.41 146.35 76.84
N LEU A 7 -50.39 146.23 75.95
CA LEU A 7 -50.60 147.18 74.87
C LEU A 7 -50.99 148.58 75.38
N GLU A 8 -51.91 148.66 76.33
CA GLU A 8 -52.33 149.91 76.98
C GLU A 8 -51.13 150.63 77.61
N ARG A 9 -50.21 149.87 78.22
CA ARG A 9 -48.97 150.39 78.80
C ARG A 9 -48.00 150.92 77.74
N GLN A 10 -47.92 150.26 76.58
CA GLN A 10 -47.08 150.73 75.46
C GLN A 10 -47.67 151.99 74.81
N ILE A 11 -48.98 152.02 74.57
CA ILE A 11 -49.65 153.17 73.96
C ILE A 11 -49.50 154.40 74.85
N LYS A 12 -49.72 154.27 76.16
CA LYS A 12 -49.57 155.38 77.09
C LYS A 12 -48.14 155.91 77.20
N LYS A 13 -47.14 155.06 76.96
CA LYS A 13 -45.72 155.41 77.10
C LYS A 13 -45.13 156.05 75.86
N HIS A 14 -45.56 155.62 74.68
CA HIS A 14 -44.88 155.94 73.43
C HIS A 14 -45.74 156.69 72.42
N LEU A 15 -47.05 156.83 72.66
CA LEU A 15 -47.97 157.44 71.71
C LEU A 15 -48.51 158.78 72.24
N PRO A 16 -48.18 159.91 71.59
CA PRO A 16 -48.76 161.22 71.89
C PRO A 16 -50.29 161.22 71.67
N ALA A 17 -51.02 161.99 72.49
CA ALA A 17 -52.48 162.01 72.48
C ALA A 17 -53.10 162.48 71.15
N GLU A 18 -52.37 163.28 70.37
CA GLU A 18 -52.80 163.83 69.09
C GLU A 18 -52.93 162.77 67.98
N LEU A 19 -52.13 161.70 68.06
CA LEU A 19 -52.13 160.61 67.08
C LEU A 19 -53.17 159.52 67.38
N LEU A 20 -53.72 159.47 68.60
CA LEU A 20 -54.72 158.47 69.00
C LEU A 20 -56.06 158.58 68.26
N ASN A 21 -56.37 159.76 67.70
CA ASN A 21 -57.61 160.01 66.96
C ASN A 21 -57.47 159.72 65.45
N HIS A 22 -56.29 159.30 64.99
CA HIS A 22 -56.11 158.87 63.60
C HIS A 22 -56.73 157.48 63.41
N GLU A 23 -57.69 157.38 62.50
CA GLU A 23 -58.56 156.20 62.33
C GLU A 23 -57.76 154.92 62.00
N GLU A 24 -56.76 155.05 61.12
CA GLU A 24 -55.86 153.95 60.74
C GLU A 24 -55.03 153.43 61.92
N LEU A 25 -54.52 154.33 62.77
CA LEU A 25 -53.69 153.95 63.91
C LEU A 25 -54.54 153.23 64.97
N ARG A 26 -55.79 153.67 65.17
CA ARG A 26 -56.71 153.02 66.10
C ARG A 26 -57.12 151.62 65.63
N SER A 27 -57.34 151.45 64.33
CA SER A 27 -57.56 150.14 63.72
C SER A 27 -56.37 149.22 63.97
N PHE A 28 -55.14 149.70 63.69
CA PHE A 28 -53.91 148.96 63.96
C PHE A 28 -53.79 148.54 65.43
N LEU A 29 -54.02 149.44 66.38
CA LEU A 29 -53.93 149.13 67.81
C LEU A 29 -54.99 148.11 68.25
N ASN A 30 -56.19 148.14 67.67
CA ASN A 30 -57.20 147.11 67.94
C ASN A 30 -56.78 145.74 67.40
N THR A 31 -56.18 145.67 66.21
CA THR A 31 -55.63 144.43 65.68
C THR A 31 -54.51 143.89 66.57
N VAL A 32 -53.62 144.77 67.05
CA VAL A 32 -52.56 144.39 68.00
C VAL A 32 -53.16 143.89 69.32
N ASN A 33 -54.24 144.52 69.80
CA ASN A 33 -54.93 144.10 71.02
C ASN A 33 -55.52 142.69 70.91
N GLU A 34 -56.16 142.39 69.78
CA GLU A 34 -56.67 141.05 69.49
C GLU A 34 -55.54 140.03 69.41
N SER A 35 -54.39 140.41 68.84
CA SER A 35 -53.20 139.56 68.79
C SER A 35 -52.67 139.22 70.20
N TYR A 36 -52.65 140.18 71.13
CA TYR A 36 -52.23 139.93 72.52
C TYR A 36 -53.19 138.99 73.25
N ASN A 37 -54.50 139.18 73.08
CA ASN A 37 -55.50 138.31 73.70
C ASN A 37 -55.50 136.90 73.09
N GLY A 38 -55.19 136.77 71.79
CA GLY A 38 -54.97 135.49 71.14
C GLY A 38 -53.78 134.74 71.75
N TYR A 39 -52.65 135.43 71.93
CA TYR A 39 -51.43 134.84 72.50
C TYR A 39 -51.64 134.26 73.92
N GLU A 40 -52.33 134.98 74.81
CA GLU A 40 -52.60 134.45 76.17
C GLU A 40 -53.47 133.20 76.14
N ARG A 41 -54.47 133.15 75.24
CA ARG A 41 -55.35 132.00 75.08
C ARG A 41 -54.58 130.79 74.54
N ASP A 42 -53.70 131.00 73.56
CA ASP A 42 -52.85 129.97 72.98
C ASP A 42 -51.84 129.42 74.00
N SER A 43 -51.28 130.28 74.85
CA SER A 43 -50.34 129.87 75.91
C SER A 43 -50.99 128.90 76.91
N HIS A 44 -52.24 129.15 77.32
CA HIS A 44 -52.96 128.24 78.23
C HIS A 44 -53.33 126.91 77.58
N LEU A 45 -53.69 126.91 76.29
CA LEU A 45 -53.95 125.69 75.53
C LEU A 45 -52.68 124.85 75.37
N ALA A 46 -51.54 125.49 75.10
CA ALA A 46 -50.25 124.81 74.97
C ALA A 46 -49.83 124.11 76.27
N GLU A 47 -50.03 124.74 77.43
CA GLU A 47 -49.65 124.15 78.72
C GLU A 47 -50.48 122.92 79.08
N ASN A 48 -51.80 122.93 78.82
CA ASN A 48 -52.66 121.76 79.02
C ASN A 48 -52.38 120.64 78.00
N ALA A 49 -52.12 120.98 76.73
CA ALA A 49 -51.77 119.99 75.71
C ALA A 49 -50.45 119.28 76.04
N PHE A 50 -49.48 119.99 76.61
CA PHE A 50 -48.21 119.40 77.04
C PHE A 50 -48.39 118.36 78.15
N LYS A 51 -49.20 118.67 79.17
CA LYS A 51 -49.49 117.71 80.27
C LYS A 51 -50.18 116.44 79.76
N LEU A 52 -51.18 116.57 78.90
CA LEU A 52 -51.88 115.40 78.35
C LEU A 52 -50.93 114.50 77.55
N SER A 53 -50.07 115.12 76.72
CA SER A 53 -49.08 114.39 75.92
C SER A 53 -48.02 113.70 76.77
N GLU A 54 -47.64 114.27 77.92
CA GLU A 54 -46.70 113.65 78.85
C GLU A 54 -47.29 112.40 79.52
N GLU A 55 -48.56 112.48 79.95
CA GLU A 55 -49.26 111.33 80.54
C GLU A 55 -49.46 110.18 79.52
N GLU A 56 -49.84 110.49 78.28
CA GLU A 56 -49.94 109.50 77.21
C GLU A 56 -48.59 108.85 76.87
N PHE A 57 -47.51 109.64 76.81
CA PHE A 57 -46.18 109.12 76.53
C PHE A 57 -45.71 108.13 77.60
N ILE A 58 -45.94 108.44 78.89
CA ILE A 58 -45.58 107.57 80.00
C ILE A 58 -46.39 106.25 79.94
N ALA A 59 -47.68 106.32 79.64
CA ALA A 59 -48.54 105.14 79.51
C ALA A 59 -48.08 104.21 78.37
N VAL A 60 -47.81 104.77 77.18
CA VAL A 60 -47.35 104.00 76.02
C VAL A 60 -45.99 103.36 76.27
N ASN A 61 -45.04 104.10 76.88
CA ASN A 61 -43.71 103.58 77.14
C ASN A 61 -43.73 102.42 78.15
N LYS A 62 -44.62 102.48 79.15
CA LYS A 62 -44.83 101.37 80.09
C LYS A 62 -45.38 100.12 79.38
N GLN A 63 -46.39 100.28 78.51
CA GLN A 63 -46.96 99.16 77.76
C GLN A 63 -45.92 98.53 76.81
N LEU A 64 -45.10 99.35 76.14
CA LEU A 64 -44.04 98.89 75.26
C LEU A 64 -42.97 98.10 76.02
N ALA A 65 -42.60 98.52 77.24
CA ALA A 65 -41.65 97.82 78.08
C ALA A 65 -42.17 96.43 78.52
N GLU A 66 -43.46 96.31 78.84
CA GLU A 66 -44.10 95.04 79.18
C GLU A 66 -44.12 94.06 77.98
N GLU A 67 -44.47 94.54 76.77
CA GLU A 67 -44.39 93.70 75.56
C GLU A 67 -42.96 93.24 75.24
N LEU A 68 -41.97 94.12 75.40
CA LEU A 68 -40.56 93.81 75.16
C LEU A 68 -40.05 92.74 76.13
N ALA A 69 -40.48 92.79 77.40
CA ALA A 69 -40.18 91.76 78.39
C ALA A 69 -40.79 90.41 78.00
N LEU A 70 -42.06 90.38 77.58
CA LEU A 70 -42.74 89.17 77.12
C LEU A 70 -42.05 88.55 75.90
N LYS A 71 -41.69 89.37 74.90
CA LYS A 71 -40.92 88.90 73.72
C LYS A 71 -39.57 88.28 74.11
N LYS A 72 -38.83 88.90 75.05
CA LYS A 72 -37.56 88.35 75.52
C LYS A 72 -37.73 86.97 76.17
N VAL A 73 -38.78 86.78 76.97
CA VAL A 73 -39.10 85.48 77.57
C VAL A 73 -39.42 84.42 76.50
N SER A 74 -40.27 84.75 75.52
CA SER A 74 -40.61 83.81 74.44
C SER A 74 -39.41 83.43 73.57
N ILE A 75 -38.52 84.38 73.27
CA ILE A 75 -37.26 84.10 72.54
C ILE A 75 -36.34 83.21 73.37
N GLY A 76 -36.25 83.45 74.69
CA GLY A 76 -35.49 82.59 75.62
C GLY A 76 -35.98 81.15 75.61
N GLN A 77 -37.29 80.93 75.71
CA GLN A 77 -37.89 79.59 75.67
C GLN A 77 -37.66 78.88 74.32
N LEU A 78 -37.72 79.62 73.20
CA LEU A 78 -37.41 79.09 71.87
C LEU A 78 -35.94 78.68 71.74
N LYS A 79 -35.01 79.48 72.30
CA LYS A 79 -33.58 79.15 72.35
C LYS A 79 -33.32 77.89 73.18
N GLU A 80 -33.96 77.75 74.35
CA GLU A 80 -33.87 76.54 75.17
C GLU A 80 -34.39 75.31 74.43
N ALA A 81 -35.57 75.39 73.81
CA ALA A 81 -36.13 74.27 73.06
C ALA A 81 -35.21 73.83 71.90
N ILE A 82 -34.59 74.77 71.18
CA ILE A 82 -33.65 74.46 70.10
C ILE A 82 -32.36 73.81 70.63
N SER A 83 -31.84 74.29 71.76
CA SER A 83 -30.63 73.72 72.37
C SER A 83 -30.79 72.24 72.77
N ALA A 84 -32.01 71.81 73.12
CA ALA A 84 -32.31 70.41 73.42
C ALA A 84 -32.29 69.49 72.19
N PHE A 85 -32.38 70.04 70.97
CA PHE A 85 -32.35 69.27 69.72
C PHE A 85 -30.99 69.32 69.00
N SER A 86 -30.05 70.17 69.42
CA SER A 86 -28.73 70.28 68.79
C SER A 86 -27.70 69.41 69.49
N GLU A 87 -27.17 68.40 68.80
CA GLU A 87 -25.96 67.70 69.23
C GLU A 87 -24.73 68.61 69.03
N GLU A 88 -23.95 68.74 70.11
CA GLU A 88 -22.63 69.37 70.29
C GLU A 88 -22.23 70.56 69.41
N GLY A 89 -22.18 71.75 70.05
CA GLY A 89 -21.17 72.77 69.71
C GLY A 89 -21.62 74.08 69.08
N TRP A 90 -22.89 74.48 69.16
CA TRP A 90 -23.33 75.75 68.53
C TRP A 90 -24.24 76.62 69.40
N SER A 91 -23.86 77.89 69.58
CA SER A 91 -24.64 78.92 70.28
C SER A 91 -25.20 79.96 69.31
N LEU A 92 -26.48 80.33 69.48
CA LEU A 92 -27.12 81.40 68.72
C LEU A 92 -27.05 82.71 69.53
N ASN A 93 -26.10 83.58 69.19
CA ASN A 93 -25.90 84.90 69.85
C ASN A 93 -26.84 86.02 69.33
N SER A 94 -27.93 85.68 68.63
CA SER A 94 -28.89 86.65 68.09
C SER A 94 -30.19 86.63 68.88
N ASP A 95 -30.73 87.81 69.21
CA ASP A 95 -32.06 88.00 69.81
C ASP A 95 -33.13 88.31 68.76
N HIS A 96 -32.85 88.10 67.47
CA HIS A 96 -33.80 88.34 66.38
C HIS A 96 -34.53 87.06 65.96
N LEU A 97 -35.86 87.13 65.97
CA LEU A 97 -36.75 86.00 65.69
C LEU A 97 -36.64 85.48 64.24
N LEU A 98 -36.26 86.33 63.29
CA LEU A 98 -36.01 85.92 61.89
C LEU A 98 -34.86 84.93 61.77
N ASP A 99 -33.79 85.11 62.56
CA ASP A 99 -32.61 84.24 62.50
C ASP A 99 -32.95 82.83 63.01
N VAL A 100 -33.82 82.75 64.04
CA VAL A 100 -34.34 81.50 64.58
C VAL A 100 -35.18 80.73 63.54
N VAL A 101 -36.04 81.44 62.80
CA VAL A 101 -36.88 80.83 61.74
C VAL A 101 -36.06 80.39 60.53
N GLY A 102 -35.09 81.22 60.11
CA GLY A 102 -34.16 80.86 59.04
C GLY A 102 -33.36 79.60 59.38
N PHE A 103 -32.93 79.47 60.63
CA PHE A 103 -32.23 78.29 61.13
C PHE A 103 -33.10 77.01 61.10
N LEU A 104 -34.34 77.07 61.60
CA LEU A 104 -35.24 75.90 61.59
C LEU A 104 -35.52 75.41 60.17
N THR A 105 -35.67 76.33 59.22
CA THR A 105 -35.90 76.00 57.80
C THR A 105 -34.70 75.24 57.22
N LEU A 106 -33.47 75.67 57.54
CA LEU A 106 -32.24 74.99 57.13
C LEU A 106 -32.13 73.57 57.72
N GLN A 107 -32.48 73.39 59.00
CA GLN A 107 -32.41 72.07 59.66
C GLN A 107 -33.44 71.08 59.11
N ILE A 108 -34.67 71.53 58.86
CA ILE A 108 -35.69 70.69 58.21
C ILE A 108 -35.25 70.30 56.80
N GLY A 109 -34.60 71.21 56.06
CA GLY A 109 -34.00 70.93 54.76
C GLY A 109 -32.93 69.84 54.83
N ARG A 110 -31.96 69.97 55.75
CA ARG A 110 -30.91 68.96 55.97
C ARG A 110 -31.47 67.59 56.35
N ARG A 111 -32.47 67.53 57.22
CA ARG A 111 -33.12 66.28 57.61
C ARG A 111 -33.81 65.61 56.43
N LYS A 112 -34.58 66.36 55.62
CA LYS A 112 -35.22 65.82 54.41
C LYS A 112 -34.20 65.32 53.39
N GLU A 113 -33.08 66.02 53.21
CA GLU A 113 -31.99 65.54 52.35
C GLU A 113 -31.35 64.26 52.89
N ALA A 114 -31.11 64.16 54.21
CA ALA A 114 -30.56 62.96 54.82
C ALA A 114 -31.52 61.76 54.70
N GLU A 115 -32.82 61.95 54.95
CA GLU A 115 -33.85 60.92 54.77
C GLU A 115 -33.96 60.49 53.28
N ALA A 116 -33.91 61.44 52.34
CA ALA A 116 -33.92 61.14 50.92
C ALA A 116 -32.65 60.38 50.47
N ARG A 117 -31.47 60.76 50.99
CA ARG A 117 -30.21 60.04 50.74
C ARG A 117 -30.23 58.64 51.31
N LEU A 118 -30.71 58.46 52.54
CA LEU A 118 -30.88 57.15 53.17
C LEU A 118 -31.83 56.27 52.37
N SER A 119 -33.00 56.79 52.00
CA SER A 119 -33.98 56.06 51.17
C SER A 119 -33.40 55.68 49.80
N THR A 120 -32.72 56.62 49.13
CA THR A 120 -32.05 56.34 47.84
C THR A 120 -30.96 55.29 47.98
N THR A 121 -30.18 55.34 49.07
CA THR A 121 -29.09 54.40 49.36
C THR A 121 -29.65 53.01 49.68
N ALA A 122 -30.69 52.92 50.51
CA ALA A 122 -31.39 51.68 50.82
C ALA A 122 -32.01 51.04 49.56
N ASN A 123 -32.66 51.84 48.71
CA ASN A 123 -33.21 51.37 47.43
C ASN A 123 -32.10 50.88 46.48
N ARG A 124 -30.96 51.58 46.41
CA ARG A 124 -29.79 51.14 45.63
C ARG A 124 -29.26 49.79 46.14
N PHE A 125 -29.08 49.64 47.46
CA PHE A 125 -28.63 48.37 48.05
C PHE A 125 -29.61 47.22 47.79
N SER A 126 -30.91 47.45 47.99
CA SER A 126 -31.96 46.46 47.72
C SER A 126 -31.98 46.03 46.25
N THR A 127 -31.82 46.99 45.32
CA THR A 127 -31.78 46.73 43.88
C THR A 127 -30.53 45.95 43.48
N LEU A 128 -29.36 46.26 44.05
CA LEU A 128 -28.13 45.51 43.80
C LEU A 128 -28.28 44.06 44.26
N ILE A 129 -28.74 43.83 45.50
CA ILE A 129 -28.94 42.49 46.06
C ILE A 129 -29.97 41.68 45.24
N SER A 130 -31.01 42.34 44.74
CA SER A 130 -32.04 41.71 43.91
C SER A 130 -31.54 41.25 42.53
N ASN A 131 -30.50 41.92 41.99
CA ASN A 131 -29.93 41.65 40.68
C ASN A 131 -28.65 40.81 40.71
N LEU A 132 -28.12 40.46 41.88
CA LEU A 132 -26.98 39.55 41.98
C LEU A 132 -27.38 38.16 41.47
N PRO A 133 -26.63 37.55 40.53
CA PRO A 133 -26.94 36.25 39.94
C PRO A 133 -26.56 35.09 40.89
N MET A 134 -26.94 35.21 42.15
CA MET A 134 -26.67 34.27 43.24
C MET A 134 -27.86 34.29 44.20
N GLY A 135 -28.17 33.16 44.83
CA GLY A 135 -29.18 33.10 45.87
C GLY A 135 -28.68 33.73 47.15
N ILE A 136 -29.30 34.82 47.60
CA ILE A 136 -28.94 35.50 48.84
C ILE A 136 -30.08 35.38 49.85
N LEU A 137 -29.74 34.95 51.05
CA LEU A 137 -30.61 34.91 52.22
C LEU A 137 -29.88 35.55 53.41
N VAL A 138 -30.53 36.49 54.09
CA VAL A 138 -30.00 37.15 55.29
C VAL A 138 -30.95 36.88 56.45
N GLU A 139 -30.41 36.31 57.52
CA GLU A 139 -31.11 35.96 58.75
C GLU A 139 -30.58 36.79 59.92
N ASP A 140 -31.44 37.15 60.88
CA ASP A 140 -31.07 37.85 62.12
C ASP A 140 -30.50 36.91 63.20
N GLU A 141 -30.28 37.40 64.42
CA GLU A 141 -29.76 36.59 65.54
C GLU A 141 -30.64 35.41 65.92
N ARG A 142 -31.93 35.45 65.57
CA ARG A 142 -32.94 34.43 65.88
C ARG A 142 -33.30 33.56 64.68
N ARG A 143 -32.57 33.69 63.57
CA ARG A 143 -32.87 33.06 62.28
C ARG A 143 -34.15 33.58 61.62
N THR A 144 -34.61 34.78 61.99
CA THR A 144 -35.70 35.43 61.27
C THR A 144 -35.15 35.99 59.96
N ILE A 145 -35.82 35.70 58.85
CA ILE A 145 -35.40 36.14 57.52
C ILE A 145 -35.59 37.67 57.42
N GLY A 146 -34.47 38.40 57.34
CA GLY A 146 -34.48 39.85 57.11
C GLY A 146 -34.60 40.16 55.62
N LEU A 147 -33.95 39.38 54.76
CA LEU A 147 -33.95 39.58 53.32
C LEU A 147 -33.74 38.26 52.59
N ALA A 148 -34.50 38.03 51.54
CA ALA A 148 -34.18 37.05 50.49
C ALA A 148 -34.20 37.78 49.13
N ASN A 149 -33.41 37.31 48.17
CA ASN A 149 -33.50 37.82 46.80
C ASN A 149 -34.27 36.87 45.87
N ARG A 150 -34.61 37.33 44.67
CA ARG A 150 -35.37 36.53 43.69
C ARG A 150 -34.59 35.28 43.24
N PHE A 151 -33.27 35.37 43.12
CA PHE A 151 -32.45 34.22 42.72
C PHE A 151 -32.49 33.10 43.77
N PHE A 152 -32.49 33.43 45.06
CA PHE A 152 -32.67 32.45 46.13
C PHE A 152 -34.01 31.72 46.00
N CYS A 153 -35.09 32.48 45.82
CA CYS A 153 -36.42 31.89 45.64
C CYS A 153 -36.47 30.96 44.42
N ASN A 154 -35.90 31.39 43.28
CA ASN A 154 -35.84 30.59 42.07
C ASN A 154 -35.01 29.31 42.22
N MET A 155 -33.84 29.40 42.87
CA MET A 155 -32.94 28.26 43.09
C MET A 155 -33.65 27.19 43.92
N PHE A 156 -34.28 27.59 45.02
CA PHE A 156 -34.99 26.69 45.94
C PHE A 156 -36.42 26.33 45.47
N GLY A 157 -36.90 26.86 44.34
CA GLY A 157 -38.25 26.62 43.83
C GLY A 157 -39.37 27.22 44.68
N ILE A 158 -39.07 28.27 45.46
CA ILE A 158 -40.02 28.98 46.31
C ILE A 158 -40.93 29.84 45.43
N THR A 159 -42.24 29.61 45.52
CA THR A 159 -43.25 30.31 44.70
C THR A 159 -43.61 31.69 45.25
N GLU A 160 -43.36 31.94 46.53
CA GLU A 160 -43.61 33.22 47.18
C GLU A 160 -42.59 34.28 46.73
N PRO A 161 -43.02 35.55 46.54
CA PRO A 161 -42.08 36.62 46.24
C PRO A 161 -41.15 36.87 47.44
N PRO A 162 -39.92 37.38 47.24
CA PRO A 162 -38.95 37.52 48.33
C PRO A 162 -39.44 38.37 49.51
N ALA A 163 -40.31 39.35 49.26
CA ALA A 163 -40.94 40.16 50.30
C ALA A 163 -41.89 39.37 51.23
N GLY A 164 -42.43 38.24 50.76
CA GLY A 164 -43.27 37.34 51.56
C GLY A 164 -42.47 36.49 52.56
N LEU A 165 -41.18 36.30 52.31
CA LEU A 165 -40.29 35.57 53.22
C LEU A 165 -39.77 36.44 54.38
N SER A 166 -39.83 37.77 54.26
CA SER A 166 -39.39 38.68 55.32
C SER A 166 -40.20 38.47 56.60
N GLY A 167 -39.52 38.18 57.71
CA GLY A 167 -40.13 37.89 59.00
C GLY A 167 -40.44 36.40 59.26
N ALA A 168 -40.26 35.52 58.26
CA ALA A 168 -40.41 34.08 58.45
C ALA A 168 -39.20 33.46 59.19
N ASP A 169 -39.40 32.28 59.77
CA ASP A 169 -38.35 31.52 60.46
C ASP A 169 -37.52 30.69 59.46
N GLY A 170 -36.23 31.00 59.38
CA GLY A 170 -35.28 30.33 58.50
C GLY A 170 -35.11 28.84 58.79
N ALA A 171 -35.31 28.38 60.03
CA ALA A 171 -35.26 26.96 60.36
C ALA A 171 -36.47 26.19 59.81
N ILE A 172 -37.64 26.83 59.74
CA ILE A 172 -38.83 26.24 59.10
C ILE A 172 -38.61 26.14 57.59
N LEU A 173 -38.05 27.19 56.99
CA LEU A 173 -37.73 27.22 55.57
C LEU A 173 -36.70 26.13 55.20
N GLU A 174 -35.65 26.00 56.01
CA GLU A 174 -34.65 24.92 55.89
C GLU A 174 -35.33 23.54 55.91
N GLU A 175 -36.19 23.26 56.89
CA GLU A 175 -36.88 21.97 57.01
C GLU A 175 -37.83 21.69 55.82
N GLN A 176 -38.46 22.73 55.28
CA GLN A 176 -39.37 22.60 54.14
C GLN A 176 -38.63 22.24 52.83
N TYR A 177 -37.45 22.82 52.61
CA TYR A 177 -36.72 22.68 51.34
C TYR A 177 -35.48 21.78 51.42
N LYS A 178 -35.09 21.25 52.59
CA LYS A 178 -33.91 20.38 52.73
C LYS A 178 -33.91 19.13 51.83
N ARG A 179 -35.10 18.68 51.38
CA ARG A 179 -35.25 17.49 50.53
C ARG A 179 -34.66 17.63 49.13
N ILE A 180 -34.32 18.85 48.68
CA ILE A 180 -33.66 19.06 47.39
C ILE A 180 -32.18 18.63 47.42
N PHE A 181 -31.58 18.52 48.62
CA PHE A 181 -30.20 18.10 48.79
C PHE A 181 -30.06 16.58 48.78
N ALA A 182 -28.91 16.07 48.33
CA ALA A 182 -28.66 14.64 48.24
C ALA A 182 -28.70 13.92 49.60
N ASP A 183 -28.23 14.60 50.66
CA ASP A 183 -28.38 14.16 52.05
C ASP A 183 -28.99 15.29 52.91
N PRO A 184 -30.32 15.32 53.05
CA PRO A 184 -31.03 16.37 53.78
C PRO A 184 -30.62 16.49 55.25
N GLU A 185 -30.31 15.37 55.91
CA GLU A 185 -29.98 15.33 57.34
C GLU A 185 -28.52 15.71 57.60
N ALA A 186 -27.61 15.38 56.69
CA ALA A 186 -26.25 15.92 56.72
C ALA A 186 -26.24 17.43 56.47
N PHE A 187 -27.01 17.92 55.50
CA PHE A 187 -27.15 19.35 55.23
C PHE A 187 -27.65 20.11 56.48
N THR A 188 -28.72 19.63 57.12
CA THR A 188 -29.28 20.24 58.33
C THR A 188 -28.26 20.30 59.48
N ARG A 189 -27.51 19.21 59.71
CA ARG A 189 -26.44 19.19 60.73
C ARG A 189 -25.30 20.16 60.39
N HIS A 190 -24.96 20.28 59.10
CA HIS A 190 -23.92 21.18 58.62
C HIS A 190 -24.29 22.65 58.83
N ILE A 191 -25.51 23.05 58.46
CA ILE A 191 -26.04 24.41 58.68
C ILE A 191 -26.02 24.76 60.18
N LYS A 192 -26.51 23.87 61.04
CA LYS A 192 -26.48 24.08 62.50
C LYS A 192 -25.06 24.31 63.02
N SER A 193 -24.10 23.50 62.58
CA SER A 193 -22.68 23.63 62.95
C SER A 193 -22.09 24.98 62.52
N LEU A 194 -22.40 25.46 61.30
CA LEU A 194 -21.93 26.76 60.81
C LEU A 194 -22.50 27.93 61.63
N ILE A 195 -23.80 27.87 61.94
CA ILE A 195 -24.49 28.90 62.74
C ILE A 195 -23.95 28.92 64.19
N GLU A 196 -23.66 27.76 64.79
CA GLU A 196 -23.10 27.66 66.14
C GLU A 196 -21.68 28.23 66.21
N LYS A 197 -20.83 27.90 65.23
CA LYS A 197 -19.43 28.33 65.19
C LYS A 197 -19.28 29.82 64.87
N LYS A 198 -20.16 30.39 64.03
CA LYS A 198 -20.12 31.80 63.62
C LYS A 198 -18.79 32.23 63.00
N GLU A 199 -18.16 31.31 62.29
CA GLU A 199 -16.91 31.53 61.55
C GLU A 199 -17.20 31.65 60.06
N TRP A 200 -16.42 32.46 59.34
CA TRP A 200 -16.55 32.58 57.89
C TRP A 200 -16.28 31.23 57.22
N ARG A 201 -17.21 30.80 56.37
CA ARG A 201 -17.05 29.59 55.55
C ARG A 201 -17.44 29.92 54.13
N VAL A 202 -16.54 29.67 53.18
CA VAL A 202 -16.75 29.95 51.76
C VAL A 202 -16.41 28.71 50.92
N ASN A 203 -16.98 28.65 49.73
CA ASN A 203 -16.79 27.57 48.75
C ASN A 203 -17.22 26.19 49.28
N ASP A 204 -18.28 26.13 50.09
CA ASP A 204 -18.78 24.84 50.59
C ASP A 204 -19.63 24.15 49.53
N GLU A 205 -19.20 22.99 49.07
CA GLU A 205 -19.83 22.28 47.96
C GLU A 205 -20.94 21.36 48.46
N ILE A 206 -22.12 21.49 47.89
CA ILE A 206 -23.32 20.76 48.28
C ILE A 206 -23.94 20.12 47.04
N MET A 207 -24.13 18.81 47.09
CA MET A 207 -24.78 18.05 46.04
C MET A 207 -26.30 18.03 46.24
N LEU A 208 -27.03 18.26 45.15
CA LEU A 208 -28.49 18.13 45.10
C LEU A 208 -28.88 16.69 44.74
N ALA A 209 -30.11 16.32 45.11
CA ALA A 209 -30.69 15.00 44.84
C ALA A 209 -30.85 14.73 43.33
N ASP A 210 -30.92 15.78 42.50
CA ASP A 210 -31.00 15.71 41.05
C ASP A 210 -29.62 15.67 40.35
N GLY A 211 -28.53 15.67 41.12
CA GLY A 211 -27.16 15.59 40.61
C GLY A 211 -26.50 16.95 40.32
N ARG A 212 -27.19 18.08 40.52
CA ARG A 212 -26.56 19.41 40.46
C ARG A 212 -25.63 19.65 41.66
N CYS A 213 -24.67 20.55 41.49
CA CYS A 213 -23.72 20.94 42.53
C CYS A 213 -23.83 22.43 42.79
N TRP A 214 -24.13 22.80 44.03
CA TRP A 214 -24.15 24.19 44.48
C TRP A 214 -22.97 24.49 45.39
N GLU A 215 -22.49 25.71 45.29
CA GLU A 215 -21.54 26.33 46.19
C GLU A 215 -22.31 27.19 47.19
N MET A 216 -22.02 27.03 48.48
CA MET A 216 -22.65 27.78 49.56
C MET A 216 -21.59 28.49 50.41
N ASP A 217 -21.82 29.77 50.67
CA ASP A 217 -21.04 30.54 51.63
C ASP A 217 -21.90 30.91 52.83
N TYR A 218 -21.27 30.87 54.02
CA TYR A 218 -21.79 31.37 55.27
C TYR A 218 -20.94 32.56 55.74
N VAL A 219 -21.59 33.72 55.83
CA VAL A 219 -20.95 34.98 56.21
C VAL A 219 -21.62 35.54 57.47
N PRO A 220 -21.01 35.41 58.66
CA PRO A 220 -21.56 35.97 59.88
C PRO A 220 -21.42 37.51 59.90
N ILE A 221 -22.50 38.20 60.28
CA ILE A 221 -22.59 39.66 60.32
C ILE A 221 -22.39 40.14 61.75
N PHE A 222 -21.36 40.96 61.98
CA PHE A 222 -21.07 41.57 63.28
C PHE A 222 -21.16 43.10 63.19
N MET A 223 -21.84 43.73 64.15
CA MET A 223 -21.82 45.18 64.34
C MET A 223 -21.27 45.49 65.73
N ASN A 224 -20.21 46.30 65.81
CA ASN A 224 -19.50 46.60 67.07
C ASN A 224 -19.10 45.34 67.85
N HIS A 225 -18.59 44.32 67.15
CA HIS A 225 -18.24 43.00 67.69
C HIS A 225 -19.42 42.17 68.27
N VAL A 226 -20.66 42.63 68.10
CA VAL A 226 -21.86 41.87 68.47
C VAL A 226 -22.39 41.17 67.24
N TYR A 227 -22.68 39.87 67.36
CA TYR A 227 -23.30 39.09 66.29
C TYR A 227 -24.73 39.59 66.03
N LYS A 228 -25.03 39.87 64.76
CA LYS A 228 -26.29 40.48 64.30
C LYS A 228 -27.05 39.65 63.28
N GLY A 229 -26.61 38.42 63.06
CA GLY A 229 -27.16 37.55 62.04
C GLY A 229 -26.09 37.09 61.07
N HIS A 230 -26.50 36.55 59.94
CA HIS A 230 -25.61 35.99 58.93
C HIS A 230 -26.24 36.08 57.55
N LEU A 231 -25.39 35.94 56.53
CA LEU A 231 -25.77 35.87 55.14
C LEU A 231 -25.38 34.49 54.59
N TRP A 232 -26.32 33.86 53.90
CA TRP A 232 -26.09 32.73 53.03
C TRP A 232 -25.99 33.19 51.59
N ASN A 233 -24.98 32.71 50.89
CA ASN A 233 -24.80 32.89 49.47
C ASN A 233 -24.83 31.53 48.79
N TYR A 234 -25.65 31.37 47.74
CA TYR A 234 -25.77 30.15 46.97
C TYR A 234 -25.46 30.41 45.49
N ARG A 235 -24.59 29.59 44.90
CA ARG A 235 -24.23 29.65 43.49
C ARG A 235 -24.32 28.26 42.86
N ASP A 236 -24.95 28.16 41.69
CA ASP A 236 -24.90 26.93 40.92
C ASP A 236 -23.55 26.81 40.21
N ILE A 237 -22.78 25.76 40.53
CA ILE A 237 -21.45 25.50 39.97
C ILE A 237 -21.43 24.21 39.14
N THR A 238 -22.60 23.68 38.78
CA THR A 238 -22.74 22.38 38.09
C THR A 238 -21.92 22.33 36.80
N ASP A 239 -22.09 23.31 35.90
CA ASP A 239 -21.39 23.37 34.62
C ASP A 239 -19.87 23.43 34.79
N ARG A 240 -19.41 24.23 35.77
CA ARG A 240 -17.98 24.34 36.09
C ARG A 240 -17.41 23.00 36.54
N LYS A 241 -18.10 22.29 37.44
CA LYS A 241 -17.67 20.97 37.94
C LYS A 241 -17.65 19.92 36.85
N GLN A 242 -18.63 19.91 35.95
CA GLN A 242 -18.66 18.99 34.81
C GLN A 242 -17.48 19.21 33.86
N VAL A 243 -17.12 20.47 33.58
CA VAL A 243 -15.96 20.80 32.75
C VAL A 243 -14.65 20.39 33.44
N GLU A 244 -14.48 20.71 34.72
CA GLU A 244 -13.30 20.31 35.50
C GLU A 244 -13.12 18.78 35.52
N GLN A 245 -14.20 18.03 35.76
CA GLN A 245 -14.17 16.56 35.71
C GLN A 245 -13.87 16.04 34.31
N ALA A 246 -14.47 16.60 33.26
CA ALA A 246 -14.24 16.20 31.89
C ALA A 246 -12.78 16.42 31.45
N ILE A 247 -12.16 17.53 31.88
CA ILE A 247 -10.73 17.80 31.65
C ILE A 247 -9.89 16.74 32.36
N ARG A 248 -10.15 16.51 33.65
CA ARG A 248 -9.41 15.52 34.43
C ARG A 248 -9.50 14.12 33.83
N MET A 249 -10.70 13.67 33.44
CA MET A 249 -10.89 12.37 32.79
C MET A 249 -10.17 12.27 31.46
N LYS A 250 -10.13 13.34 30.67
CA LYS A 250 -9.35 13.37 29.42
C LYS A 250 -7.85 13.29 29.68
N GLU A 251 -7.33 14.05 30.65
CA GLU A 251 -5.92 14.03 31.01
C GLU A 251 -5.49 12.64 31.51
N GLU A 252 -6.26 12.04 32.42
CA GLU A 252 -6.02 10.67 32.91
C GLU A 252 -6.08 9.65 31.76
N LYS A 253 -7.04 9.80 30.84
CA LYS A 253 -7.15 8.94 29.65
C LYS A 253 -5.91 9.04 28.76
N TYR A 254 -5.42 10.24 28.44
CA TYR A 254 -4.25 10.41 27.59
C TYR A 254 -2.97 9.89 28.25
N ARG A 255 -2.80 10.16 29.55
CA ARG A 255 -1.67 9.64 30.34
C ARG A 255 -1.62 8.11 30.31
N ASN A 256 -2.76 7.46 30.57
CA ASN A 256 -2.87 6.00 30.53
C ASN A 256 -2.61 5.41 29.14
N ILE A 257 -3.03 6.07 28.06
CA ILE A 257 -2.75 5.60 26.69
C ILE A 257 -1.24 5.62 26.44
N ILE A 258 -0.57 6.72 26.79
CA ILE A 258 0.88 6.88 26.58
C ILE A 258 1.67 5.85 27.41
N GLU A 259 1.30 5.64 28.68
CA GLU A 259 1.95 4.68 29.57
C GLU A 259 1.76 3.22 29.10
N ASN A 260 0.56 2.84 28.65
CA ASN A 260 0.29 1.45 28.24
C ASN A 260 0.83 1.07 26.85
N MET A 261 1.16 2.04 25.99
CA MET A 261 1.72 1.76 24.67
C MET A 261 3.23 1.46 24.72
N ASN A 262 3.87 1.51 25.90
CA ASN A 262 5.32 1.38 26.08
C ASN A 262 6.12 2.32 25.15
N LEU A 263 5.55 3.48 24.83
CA LEU A 263 6.17 4.48 23.97
C LEU A 263 7.00 5.42 24.82
N GLY A 264 8.29 5.50 24.52
CA GLY A 264 9.17 6.47 25.14
C GLY A 264 8.90 7.87 24.61
N LEU A 265 8.37 8.76 25.47
CA LEU A 265 8.15 10.17 25.14
C LEU A 265 9.29 11.01 25.69
N LEU A 266 9.81 11.88 24.84
CA LEU A 266 10.89 12.82 25.16
C LEU A 266 10.51 14.21 24.67
N GLU A 267 10.65 15.23 25.52
CA GLU A 267 10.55 16.64 25.12
C GLU A 267 11.90 17.33 25.23
N LEU A 268 12.25 18.07 24.19
CA LEU A 268 13.48 18.84 24.08
C LEU A 268 13.16 20.32 23.96
N ASP A 269 14.06 21.16 24.46
CA ASP A 269 14.05 22.60 24.18
C ASP A 269 14.70 22.93 22.81
N THR A 270 14.86 24.22 22.52
CA THR A 270 15.49 24.71 21.28
C THR A 270 17.00 24.45 21.19
N GLU A 271 17.65 24.15 22.33
CA GLU A 271 19.07 23.80 22.48
C GLU A 271 19.30 22.27 22.43
N GLU A 272 18.23 21.51 22.14
CA GLU A 272 18.21 20.03 22.06
C GLU A 272 18.47 19.33 23.41
N CYS A 273 18.21 20.03 24.51
CA CYS A 273 18.35 19.50 25.86
C CYS A 273 17.02 18.92 26.36
N ILE A 274 17.07 17.78 27.04
CA ILE A 274 15.89 17.07 27.56
C ILE A 274 15.26 17.89 28.68
N GLN A 275 13.98 18.23 28.50
CA GLN A 275 13.15 18.92 29.49
C GLN A 275 12.21 17.95 30.21
N TYR A 276 11.79 16.89 29.51
CA TYR A 276 10.90 15.89 30.06
C TYR A 276 11.12 14.53 29.38
N ALA A 277 10.96 13.46 30.14
CA ALA A 277 10.88 12.10 29.66
C ALA A 277 9.80 11.35 30.45
N ASN A 278 8.97 10.55 29.77
CA ASN A 278 7.99 9.73 30.45
C ASN A 278 8.63 8.47 31.08
N HIS A 279 7.83 7.73 31.84
CA HIS A 279 8.30 6.52 32.52
C HIS A 279 8.84 5.47 31.54
N SER A 280 8.13 5.19 30.44
CA SER A 280 8.56 4.20 29.44
C SER A 280 9.89 4.57 28.78
N PHE A 281 10.18 5.86 28.54
CA PHE A 281 11.48 6.29 28.02
C PHE A 281 12.60 6.04 29.02
N CYS A 282 12.37 6.31 30.30
CA CYS A 282 13.32 6.01 31.37
C CYS A 282 13.61 4.50 31.46
N GLU A 283 12.58 3.64 31.36
CA GLU A 283 12.74 2.18 31.37
C GLU A 283 13.54 1.67 30.16
N MET A 284 13.18 2.09 28.94
CA MET A 284 13.88 1.61 27.73
C MET A 284 15.31 2.12 27.62
N SER A 285 15.59 3.33 28.11
CA SER A 285 16.93 3.93 28.10
C SER A 285 17.80 3.47 29.28
N GLY A 286 17.18 3.06 30.39
CA GLY A 286 17.84 2.69 31.64
C GLY A 286 18.29 3.87 32.51
N TYR A 287 17.95 5.11 32.12
CA TYR A 287 18.26 6.33 32.87
C TYR A 287 17.06 6.81 33.67
N THR A 288 17.31 7.49 34.79
CA THR A 288 16.24 8.19 35.52
C THR A 288 15.97 9.56 34.88
N LEU A 289 14.79 10.13 35.11
CA LEU A 289 14.45 11.47 34.61
C LEU A 289 15.46 12.54 35.07
N GLU A 290 15.94 12.43 36.31
CA GLU A 290 16.94 13.33 36.89
C GLU A 290 18.29 13.26 36.16
N GLU A 291 18.69 12.07 35.72
CA GLU A 291 19.92 11.86 34.94
C GLU A 291 19.77 12.36 33.49
N LEU A 292 18.57 12.27 32.94
CA LEU A 292 18.25 12.72 31.57
C LEU A 292 18.10 14.23 31.48
N TYR A 293 17.58 14.88 32.51
CA TYR A 293 17.26 16.31 32.47
C TYR A 293 18.48 17.17 32.11
N GLY A 294 18.34 18.03 31.11
CA GLY A 294 19.40 18.90 30.60
C GLY A 294 20.45 18.21 29.72
N GLN A 295 20.39 16.89 29.53
CA GLN A 295 21.31 16.17 28.65
C GLN A 295 20.86 16.25 27.19
N ARG A 296 21.80 16.01 26.26
CA ARG A 296 21.52 15.93 24.82
C ARG A 296 21.39 14.46 24.38
N PRO A 297 20.24 14.02 23.82
CA PRO A 297 20.03 12.61 23.47
C PRO A 297 21.05 12.06 22.46
N GLY A 298 21.41 12.87 21.46
CA GLY A 298 22.39 12.48 20.44
C GLY A 298 23.81 12.23 20.99
N ALA A 299 24.15 12.85 22.12
CA ALA A 299 25.42 12.61 22.80
C ALA A 299 25.34 11.40 23.76
N LEU A 300 24.16 11.12 24.28
CA LEU A 300 23.95 10.08 25.31
C LEU A 300 23.71 8.69 24.70
N PHE A 301 22.98 8.60 23.58
CA PHE A 301 22.46 7.33 23.06
C PHE A 301 23.04 6.92 21.70
N ALA A 302 23.36 7.87 20.82
CA ALA A 302 23.77 7.56 19.45
C ALA A 302 25.22 7.04 19.40
N ALA A 303 25.44 6.00 18.60
CA ALA A 303 26.79 5.59 18.22
C ALA A 303 27.47 6.70 17.40
N LEU A 304 28.81 6.77 17.43
CA LEU A 304 29.59 7.78 16.68
C LEU A 304 29.23 7.82 15.17
N ALA A 305 28.85 6.68 14.59
CA ALA A 305 28.46 6.57 13.19
C ALA A 305 27.09 7.19 12.86
N ASP A 306 26.20 7.32 13.84
CA ASP A 306 24.81 7.76 13.63
C ASP A 306 24.56 9.21 14.10
N GLN A 307 25.60 9.92 14.55
CA GLN A 307 25.49 11.32 14.97
C GLN A 307 25.09 12.27 13.83
N GLU A 308 25.56 12.00 12.60
CA GLU A 308 25.19 12.79 11.41
C GLU A 308 23.70 12.64 11.07
N LEU A 309 23.15 11.44 11.24
CA LEU A 309 21.73 11.17 11.07
C LEU A 309 20.92 11.96 12.10
N VAL A 310 21.30 11.90 13.38
CA VAL A 310 20.59 12.64 14.46
C VAL A 310 20.62 14.14 14.19
N GLN A 311 21.76 14.69 13.79
CA GLN A 311 21.90 16.12 13.48
C GLN A 311 21.01 16.53 12.31
N THR A 312 21.02 15.76 11.22
CA THR A 312 20.15 16.00 10.04
C THR A 312 18.68 16.00 10.44
N LYS A 313 18.25 15.05 11.28
CA LYS A 313 16.85 14.97 11.74
C LYS A 313 16.49 16.13 12.69
N ASN A 314 17.42 16.59 13.53
CA ASN A 314 17.22 17.78 14.37
C ASN A 314 17.04 19.05 13.53
N GLU A 315 17.80 19.22 12.45
CA GLU A 315 17.63 20.36 11.53
C GLU A 315 16.28 20.34 10.81
N LEU A 316 15.79 19.17 10.40
CA LEU A 316 14.46 19.03 9.80
C LEU A 316 13.36 19.45 10.78
N ARG A 317 13.47 19.07 12.05
CA ARG A 317 12.52 19.47 13.11
C ARG A 317 12.52 20.99 13.33
N LYS A 318 13.69 21.64 13.31
CA LYS A 318 13.80 23.11 13.38
C LYS A 318 13.12 23.83 12.20
N LYS A 319 13.00 23.16 11.05
CA LYS A 319 12.26 23.63 9.86
C LYS A 319 10.76 23.29 9.91
N GLY A 320 10.28 22.68 10.99
CA GLY A 320 8.88 22.32 11.17
C GLY A 320 8.48 20.97 10.55
N ILE A 321 9.43 20.15 10.10
CA ILE A 321 9.17 18.89 9.41
C ILE A 321 9.15 17.75 10.44
N SER A 322 8.07 16.96 10.43
CA SER A 322 7.97 15.72 11.22
C SER A 322 8.44 14.53 10.38
N ASP A 323 9.18 13.61 10.98
CA ASP A 323 9.75 12.44 10.30
C ASP A 323 9.98 11.28 11.28
N ALA A 324 10.06 10.06 10.74
CA ALA A 324 10.30 8.83 11.48
C ALA A 324 11.51 8.08 10.90
N TYR A 325 12.38 7.57 11.76
CA TYR A 325 13.58 6.83 11.36
C TYR A 325 13.99 5.81 12.41
N GLU A 326 14.65 4.75 11.95
CA GLU A 326 15.25 3.73 12.81
C GLU A 326 16.70 4.09 13.10
N ILE A 327 17.15 3.86 14.34
CA ILE A 327 18.52 4.13 14.76
C ILE A 327 19.00 3.10 15.78
N ALA A 328 20.27 2.72 15.67
CA ALA A 328 20.95 1.92 16.67
C ALA A 328 21.47 2.82 17.80
N VAL A 329 21.18 2.46 19.04
CA VAL A 329 21.59 3.22 20.22
C VAL A 329 22.19 2.32 21.28
N HIS A 330 22.88 2.91 22.25
CA HIS A 330 23.30 2.20 23.46
C HIS A 330 22.51 2.72 24.65
N ASN A 331 21.92 1.81 25.42
CA ASN A 331 21.28 2.15 26.68
C ASN A 331 22.34 2.37 27.79
N LYS A 332 21.91 2.72 29.01
CA LYS A 332 22.82 2.97 30.14
C LYS A 332 23.77 1.80 30.45
N SER A 333 23.33 0.56 30.24
CA SER A 333 24.16 -0.64 30.45
C SER A 333 25.18 -0.90 29.33
N GLY A 334 25.18 -0.09 28.27
CA GLY A 334 26.01 -0.30 27.08
C GLY A 334 25.46 -1.38 26.14
N ALA A 335 24.23 -1.85 26.35
CA ALA A 335 23.59 -2.80 25.44
C ALA A 335 23.09 -2.06 24.19
N GLN A 336 23.40 -2.60 23.02
CA GLN A 336 22.90 -2.07 21.76
C GLN A 336 21.39 -2.34 21.66
N LYS A 337 20.64 -1.31 21.29
CA LYS A 337 19.19 -1.30 21.10
C LYS A 337 18.85 -0.67 19.76
N TRP A 338 17.69 -1.02 19.22
CA TRP A 338 17.14 -0.40 18.02
C TRP A 338 15.88 0.37 18.37
N TRP A 339 15.87 1.67 18.08
CA TRP A 339 14.72 2.51 18.32
C TRP A 339 14.15 3.05 17.01
N LEU A 340 12.83 2.97 16.87
CA LEU A 340 12.09 3.76 15.90
C LEU A 340 11.74 5.10 16.54
N VAL A 341 12.29 6.19 16.00
CA VAL A 341 12.14 7.54 16.52
C VAL A 341 11.27 8.35 15.58
N SER A 342 10.12 8.81 16.07
CA SER A 342 9.25 9.77 15.39
C SER A 342 9.34 11.11 16.10
N GLY A 343 9.91 12.12 15.43
CA GLY A 343 10.09 13.44 16.02
C GLY A 343 9.28 14.52 15.31
N ALA A 344 8.71 15.43 16.10
CA ALA A 344 7.92 16.55 15.62
C ALA A 344 8.32 17.87 16.33
N PRO A 345 8.17 19.03 15.68
CA PRO A 345 8.32 20.33 16.34
C PRO A 345 7.25 20.55 17.41
N ARG A 346 7.62 21.24 18.50
CA ARG A 346 6.70 21.65 19.57
C ARG A 346 6.49 23.16 19.49
N TYR A 347 5.23 23.59 19.51
CA TYR A 347 4.84 25.00 19.40
C TYR A 347 4.25 25.53 20.70
N ASP A 348 4.42 26.82 20.95
CA ASP A 348 3.65 27.55 21.97
C ASP A 348 2.31 28.08 21.43
N ASP A 349 1.51 28.70 22.32
CA ASP A 349 0.22 29.30 21.98
C ASP A 349 0.31 30.44 20.94
N SER A 350 1.51 30.99 20.71
CA SER A 350 1.77 31.99 19.68
C SER A 350 2.16 31.40 18.32
N GLY A 351 2.26 30.07 18.23
CA GLY A 351 2.68 29.35 17.02
C GLY A 351 4.19 29.38 16.79
N GLN A 352 5.00 29.76 17.78
CA GLN A 352 6.47 29.73 17.69
C GLN A 352 7.01 28.39 18.15
N ILE A 353 8.10 27.93 17.51
CA ILE A 353 8.76 26.67 17.87
C ILE A 353 9.50 26.88 19.19
N VAL A 354 9.10 26.13 20.22
CA VAL A 354 9.70 26.13 21.57
C VAL A 354 10.51 24.87 21.86
N GLY A 355 10.72 24.02 20.86
CA GLY A 355 11.50 22.79 20.96
C GLY A 355 10.97 21.67 20.07
N SER A 356 11.18 20.43 20.49
CA SER A 356 10.72 19.25 19.76
C SER A 356 10.25 18.15 20.69
N ILE A 357 9.34 17.30 20.19
CA ILE A 357 8.87 16.11 20.88
C ILE A 357 9.28 14.87 20.08
N GLY A 358 9.75 13.83 20.78
CA GLY A 358 10.19 12.58 20.20
C GLY A 358 9.46 11.39 20.82
N ILE A 359 8.86 10.56 19.98
CA ILE A 359 8.27 9.28 20.36
C ILE A 359 9.24 8.17 19.94
N HIS A 360 9.55 7.26 20.87
CA HIS A 360 10.53 6.21 20.71
C HIS A 360 9.87 4.86 20.97
N LEU A 361 10.07 3.92 20.06
CA LEU A 361 9.63 2.53 20.19
C LEU A 361 10.85 1.62 20.12
N ASP A 362 11.03 0.75 21.13
CA ASP A 362 12.07 -0.29 21.08
C ASP A 362 11.66 -1.39 20.09
N ILE A 363 12.40 -1.50 18.99
CA ILE A 363 12.20 -2.49 17.92
C ILE A 363 13.35 -3.52 17.90
N THR A 364 14.12 -3.66 18.99
CA THR A 364 15.30 -4.55 19.05
C THR A 364 14.93 -6.00 18.75
N GLU A 365 13.90 -6.54 19.37
CA GLU A 365 13.45 -7.92 19.14
C GLU A 365 13.01 -8.14 17.69
N GLN A 366 12.29 -7.17 17.11
CA GLN A 366 11.87 -7.20 15.72
C GLN A 366 13.08 -7.23 14.79
N LYS A 367 14.10 -6.40 15.05
CA LYS A 367 15.34 -6.37 14.26
C LYS A 367 16.14 -7.66 14.39
N GLU A 368 16.27 -8.23 15.58
CA GLU A 368 16.93 -9.53 15.77
C GLU A 368 16.24 -10.66 14.99
N LEU A 369 14.90 -10.67 14.98
CA LEU A 369 14.13 -11.62 14.19
C LEU A 369 14.33 -11.39 12.68
N GLU A 370 14.33 -10.14 12.23
CA GLU A 370 14.59 -9.76 10.84
C GLU A 370 15.98 -10.26 10.37
N PHE A 371 17.03 -10.03 11.17
CA PHE A 371 18.38 -10.52 10.87
C PHE A 371 18.44 -12.06 10.85
N LYS A 372 17.87 -12.74 11.86
CA LYS A 372 17.85 -14.21 11.91
C LYS A 372 17.12 -14.81 10.70
N LEU A 373 16.03 -14.19 10.26
CA LEU A 373 15.27 -14.64 9.10
C LEU A 373 16.06 -14.44 7.81
N ASN A 374 16.73 -13.30 7.66
CA ASN A 374 17.58 -13.03 6.51
C ASN A 374 18.76 -14.01 6.42
N ASP A 375 19.45 -14.26 7.53
CA ASP A 375 20.56 -15.23 7.60
C ASP A 375 20.10 -16.64 7.25
N ALA A 376 18.95 -17.08 7.78
CA ALA A 376 18.37 -18.38 7.46
C ALA A 376 17.99 -18.49 5.98
N SER A 377 17.43 -17.43 5.40
CA SER A 377 17.08 -17.35 3.99
C SER A 377 18.32 -17.41 3.09
N GLU A 378 19.38 -16.68 3.45
CA GLU A 378 20.65 -16.72 2.71
C GLU A 378 21.31 -18.10 2.77
N ALA A 379 21.37 -18.72 3.96
CA ALA A 379 21.90 -20.08 4.13
C ALA A 379 21.12 -21.12 3.32
N ALA A 380 19.78 -21.03 3.33
CA ALA A 380 18.92 -21.88 2.51
C ALA A 380 19.18 -21.67 1.01
N GLY A 381 19.32 -20.42 0.58
CA GLY A 381 19.64 -20.07 -0.81
C GLY A 381 20.99 -20.60 -1.28
N GLN A 382 22.03 -20.52 -0.44
CA GLN A 382 23.36 -21.06 -0.74
C GLN A 382 23.33 -22.60 -0.83
N SER A 383 22.65 -23.28 0.10
CA SER A 383 22.50 -24.74 0.07
C SER A 383 21.79 -25.22 -1.19
N ALA A 384 20.71 -24.52 -1.61
CA ALA A 384 20.00 -24.83 -2.84
C ALA A 384 20.89 -24.69 -4.08
N ARG A 385 21.64 -23.58 -4.21
CA ARG A 385 22.58 -23.36 -5.33
C ARG A 385 23.70 -24.38 -5.36
N ALA A 386 24.24 -24.76 -4.20
CA ALA A 386 25.28 -25.79 -4.10
C ALA A 386 24.77 -27.17 -4.56
N LYS A 387 23.53 -27.54 -4.17
CA LYS A 387 22.88 -28.78 -4.59
C LYS A 387 22.67 -28.82 -6.11
N GLU A 388 22.22 -27.71 -6.71
CA GLU A 388 22.05 -27.60 -8.16
C GLU A 388 23.38 -27.72 -8.93
N ALA A 389 24.40 -26.97 -8.51
CA ALA A 389 25.72 -27.00 -9.15
C ALA A 389 26.34 -28.39 -9.07
N PHE A 390 26.19 -29.07 -7.93
CA PHE A 390 26.63 -30.45 -7.76
C PHE A 390 25.93 -31.40 -8.74
N LEU A 391 24.61 -31.31 -8.89
CA LEU A 391 23.85 -32.19 -9.78
C LEU A 391 24.13 -31.93 -11.27
N ALA A 392 24.30 -30.66 -11.66
CA ALA A 392 24.70 -30.30 -13.01
C ALA A 392 26.09 -30.85 -13.36
N ASN A 393 27.07 -30.67 -12.47
CA ASN A 393 28.42 -31.18 -12.65
C ASN A 393 28.44 -32.71 -12.68
N MET A 394 27.73 -33.38 -11.76
CA MET A 394 27.61 -34.84 -11.75
C MET A 394 27.01 -35.38 -13.05
N SER A 395 25.99 -34.73 -13.61
CA SER A 395 25.46 -35.17 -14.90
C SER A 395 26.49 -35.06 -16.02
N HIS A 396 27.32 -34.00 -16.06
CA HIS A 396 28.37 -33.85 -17.06
C HIS A 396 29.47 -34.92 -16.90
N GLU A 397 29.89 -35.16 -15.66
CA GLU A 397 30.91 -36.17 -15.31
C GLU A 397 30.46 -37.59 -15.62
N ILE A 398 29.16 -37.90 -15.51
CA ILE A 398 28.63 -39.22 -15.87
C ILE A 398 28.36 -39.32 -17.37
N ARG A 399 27.91 -38.25 -18.04
CA ARG A 399 27.58 -38.27 -19.49
C ARG A 399 28.81 -38.48 -20.36
N THR A 400 29.94 -37.87 -20.02
CA THR A 400 31.19 -37.96 -20.79
C THR A 400 31.69 -39.40 -21.00
N PRO A 401 31.92 -40.21 -19.95
CA PRO A 401 32.34 -41.61 -20.12
C PRO A 401 31.26 -42.47 -20.78
N LEU A 402 29.98 -42.15 -20.56
CA LEU A 402 28.85 -42.90 -21.10
C LEU A 402 28.72 -42.72 -22.62
N ASN A 403 28.92 -41.50 -23.11
CA ASN A 403 28.95 -41.20 -24.54
C ASN A 403 30.15 -41.87 -25.23
N ALA A 404 31.30 -41.98 -24.54
CA ALA A 404 32.45 -42.73 -25.06
C ALA A 404 32.14 -44.23 -25.19
N ILE A 405 31.47 -44.82 -24.19
CA ILE A 405 31.01 -46.22 -24.24
C ILE A 405 30.03 -46.43 -25.41
N MET A 406 29.05 -45.54 -25.61
CA MET A 406 28.14 -45.59 -26.75
C MET A 406 28.86 -45.47 -28.09
N GLY A 407 29.81 -44.53 -28.19
CA GLY A 407 30.60 -44.31 -29.40
C GLY A 407 31.37 -45.57 -29.78
N MET A 408 32.09 -46.17 -28.82
CA MET A 408 32.84 -47.41 -29.03
C MET A 408 31.90 -48.59 -29.38
N SER A 409 30.75 -48.68 -28.71
CA SER A 409 29.76 -49.72 -28.98
C SER A 409 29.19 -49.62 -30.41
N ARG A 410 28.82 -48.41 -30.86
CA ARG A 410 28.35 -48.16 -32.25
C ARG A 410 29.43 -48.45 -33.29
N GLN A 411 30.71 -48.20 -32.98
CA GLN A 411 31.81 -48.54 -33.89
C GLN A 411 32.01 -50.06 -34.00
N LEU A 412 31.92 -50.77 -32.87
CA LEU A 412 31.95 -52.23 -32.86
C LEU A 412 30.76 -52.83 -33.62
N GLU A 413 29.57 -52.23 -33.54
CA GLU A 413 28.38 -52.66 -34.28
C GLU A 413 28.55 -52.63 -35.81
N LYS A 414 29.40 -51.72 -36.32
CA LYS A 414 29.75 -51.62 -37.74
C LYS A 414 30.76 -52.67 -38.21
N SER A 415 31.36 -53.42 -37.29
CA SER A 415 32.30 -54.50 -37.60
C SER A 415 31.60 -55.85 -37.80
N SER A 416 32.31 -56.85 -38.32
CA SER A 416 31.78 -58.21 -38.42
C SER A 416 31.74 -58.88 -37.03
N LEU A 417 30.56 -58.92 -36.41
CA LEU A 417 30.34 -59.51 -35.09
C LEU A 417 29.66 -60.88 -35.17
N ASP A 418 30.02 -61.79 -34.25
CA ASP A 418 29.27 -63.03 -34.02
C ASP A 418 28.00 -62.81 -33.17
N ASP A 419 27.11 -63.80 -33.11
CA ASP A 419 25.82 -63.67 -32.40
C ASP A 419 25.98 -63.40 -30.89
N LYS A 420 27.04 -63.91 -30.26
CA LYS A 420 27.31 -63.65 -28.83
C LYS A 420 27.84 -62.23 -28.61
N GLN A 421 28.72 -61.77 -29.48
CA GLN A 421 29.25 -60.41 -29.47
C GLN A 421 28.14 -59.40 -29.71
N ARG A 422 27.25 -59.66 -30.67
CA ARG A 422 26.06 -58.82 -30.94
C ARG A 422 25.11 -58.80 -29.73
N PHE A 423 24.90 -59.93 -29.06
CA PHE A 423 24.11 -59.99 -27.82
C PHE A 423 24.72 -59.14 -26.70
N PHE A 424 26.03 -59.27 -26.43
CA PHE A 424 26.71 -58.45 -25.42
C PHE A 424 26.66 -56.96 -25.76
N LEU A 425 26.85 -56.61 -27.03
CA LEU A 425 26.84 -55.23 -27.49
C LEU A 425 25.45 -54.60 -27.37
N ASN A 426 24.39 -55.32 -27.74
CA ASN A 426 23.00 -54.90 -27.50
C ASN A 426 22.71 -54.72 -26.01
N THR A 427 23.25 -55.59 -25.15
CA THR A 427 23.08 -55.47 -23.70
C THR A 427 23.78 -54.22 -23.16
N ILE A 428 24.99 -53.92 -23.62
CA ILE A 428 25.74 -52.72 -23.25
C ILE A 428 24.97 -51.47 -23.71
N ASN A 429 24.54 -51.40 -24.96
CA ASN A 429 23.75 -50.28 -25.48
C ASN A 429 22.48 -50.05 -24.67
N THR A 430 21.73 -51.12 -24.39
CA THR A 430 20.50 -51.04 -23.58
C THR A 430 20.78 -50.52 -22.16
N ALA A 431 21.84 -50.98 -21.52
CA ALA A 431 22.23 -50.53 -20.18
C ALA A 431 22.67 -49.06 -20.18
N THR A 432 23.39 -48.64 -21.21
CA THR A 432 23.85 -47.27 -21.37
C THR A 432 22.69 -46.29 -21.66
N ASP A 433 21.79 -46.64 -22.58
CA ASP A 433 20.59 -45.84 -22.87
C ASP A 433 19.71 -45.69 -21.62
N HIS A 434 19.57 -46.77 -20.84
CA HIS A 434 18.85 -46.71 -19.57
C HIS A 434 19.52 -45.77 -18.57
N LEU A 435 20.85 -45.79 -18.44
CA LEU A 435 21.58 -44.88 -17.54
C LEU A 435 21.40 -43.41 -17.94
N LEU A 436 21.40 -43.11 -19.23
CA LEU A 436 21.14 -41.75 -19.74
C LEU A 436 19.74 -41.26 -19.34
N ILE A 437 18.72 -42.12 -19.46
CA ILE A 437 17.36 -41.79 -19.03
C ILE A 437 17.34 -41.48 -17.54
N VAL A 438 17.98 -42.30 -16.69
CA VAL A 438 18.04 -42.08 -15.23
C VAL A 438 18.67 -40.73 -14.88
N ILE A 439 19.79 -40.39 -15.54
CA ILE A 439 20.51 -39.13 -15.28
C ILE A 439 19.65 -37.94 -15.70
N ASN A 440 19.02 -38.01 -16.87
CA ASN A 440 18.12 -36.97 -17.35
C ASN A 440 16.90 -36.80 -16.44
N ASP A 441 16.32 -37.89 -15.94
CA ASP A 441 15.22 -37.88 -14.98
C ASP A 441 15.62 -37.17 -13.67
N ILE A 442 16.81 -37.46 -13.13
CA ILE A 442 17.33 -36.81 -11.91
C ILE A 442 17.55 -35.32 -12.14
N LEU A 443 18.10 -34.95 -13.29
CA LEU A 443 18.30 -33.55 -13.66
C LEU A 443 16.97 -32.80 -13.83
N ASP A 444 16.00 -33.40 -14.50
CA ASP A 444 14.68 -32.80 -14.71
C ASP A 444 13.99 -32.55 -13.36
N ILE A 445 14.02 -33.51 -12.42
CA ILE A 445 13.51 -33.31 -11.06
C ILE A 445 14.19 -32.13 -10.37
N SER A 446 15.52 -32.05 -10.49
CA SER A 446 16.30 -30.99 -9.83
C SER A 446 15.97 -29.61 -10.39
N LYS A 447 15.76 -29.51 -11.70
CA LYS A 447 15.35 -28.27 -12.38
C LYS A 447 13.92 -27.87 -12.01
N ILE A 448 13.01 -28.84 -11.83
CA ILE A 448 11.64 -28.59 -11.42
C ILE A 448 11.58 -28.09 -9.97
N GLU A 449 12.28 -28.75 -9.03
CA GLU A 449 12.33 -28.30 -7.62
C GLU A 449 12.87 -26.87 -7.47
N ALA A 450 13.80 -26.49 -8.35
CA ALA A 450 14.38 -25.17 -8.40
C ALA A 450 13.48 -24.09 -9.06
N GLY A 451 12.36 -24.48 -9.67
CA GLY A 451 11.54 -23.58 -10.48
C GLY A 451 12.23 -23.08 -11.76
N LYS A 452 13.28 -23.76 -12.22
CA LYS A 452 14.11 -23.37 -13.38
C LYS A 452 13.69 -24.06 -14.68
N LEU A 453 12.76 -25.02 -14.63
CA LEU A 453 12.23 -25.67 -15.82
C LEU A 453 11.19 -24.75 -16.48
N ASN A 454 11.57 -24.18 -17.63
CA ASN A 454 10.68 -23.38 -18.45
C ASN A 454 10.05 -24.27 -19.52
N LEU A 455 8.72 -24.27 -19.61
CA LEU A 455 8.01 -24.91 -20.72
C LEU A 455 8.14 -24.07 -21.98
N GLU A 456 8.30 -24.74 -23.10
CA GLU A 456 8.14 -24.08 -24.39
C GLU A 456 6.68 -23.74 -24.66
N HIS A 457 6.47 -22.66 -25.41
CA HIS A 457 5.14 -22.23 -25.81
C HIS A 457 5.14 -22.03 -27.32
N ILE A 458 5.03 -23.15 -28.05
CA ILE A 458 5.08 -23.21 -29.50
C ILE A 458 3.80 -23.86 -30.04
N GLY A 459 3.41 -23.54 -31.28
CA GLY A 459 2.32 -24.25 -31.93
C GLY A 459 2.71 -25.67 -32.27
N PHE A 460 1.85 -26.64 -31.98
CA PHE A 460 2.08 -28.04 -32.33
C PHE A 460 0.78 -28.74 -32.71
N ASN A 461 0.93 -29.84 -33.43
CA ASN A 461 -0.18 -30.72 -33.77
C ASN A 461 -0.22 -31.90 -32.80
N LEU A 462 -1.25 -31.99 -31.96
CA LEU A 462 -1.41 -33.06 -30.98
C LEU A 462 -1.47 -34.45 -31.61
N GLU A 463 -2.12 -34.57 -32.78
CA GLU A 463 -2.20 -35.83 -33.49
C GLU A 463 -0.83 -36.31 -33.96
N GLU A 464 0.04 -35.41 -34.42
CA GLU A 464 1.43 -35.75 -34.79
C GLU A 464 2.22 -36.26 -33.57
N VAL A 465 2.10 -35.59 -32.43
CA VAL A 465 2.75 -35.97 -31.16
C VAL A 465 2.29 -37.36 -30.69
N VAL A 466 0.98 -37.58 -30.63
CA VAL A 466 0.41 -38.86 -30.15
C VAL A 466 0.75 -39.99 -31.13
N ARG A 467 0.60 -39.78 -32.45
CA ARG A 467 0.97 -40.79 -33.45
C ARG A 467 2.46 -41.08 -33.46
N HIS A 468 3.31 -40.10 -33.16
CA HIS A 468 4.74 -40.33 -32.97
C HIS A 468 5.00 -41.23 -31.76
N ALA A 469 4.43 -40.91 -30.59
CA ALA A 469 4.56 -41.74 -29.40
C ALA A 469 4.07 -43.19 -29.64
N CYS A 470 2.94 -43.36 -30.32
CA CYS A 470 2.42 -44.70 -30.67
C CYS A 470 3.38 -45.45 -31.61
N ARG A 471 3.93 -44.80 -32.64
CA ARG A 471 4.92 -45.42 -33.56
C ARG A 471 6.17 -45.88 -32.84
N VAL A 472 6.68 -45.09 -31.89
CA VAL A 472 7.87 -45.44 -31.10
C VAL A 472 7.61 -46.66 -30.21
N MET A 473 6.41 -46.79 -29.66
CA MET A 473 6.07 -47.87 -28.73
C MET A 473 5.52 -49.14 -29.41
N GLN A 474 5.11 -49.05 -30.68
CA GLN A 474 4.51 -50.16 -31.43
C GLN A 474 5.38 -51.43 -31.46
N PRO A 475 6.70 -51.38 -31.78
CA PRO A 475 7.51 -52.59 -31.83
C PRO A 475 7.57 -53.33 -30.50
N ARG A 476 7.61 -52.59 -29.38
CA ARG A 476 7.61 -53.18 -28.02
C ARG A 476 6.28 -53.82 -27.65
N ALA A 477 5.17 -53.27 -28.15
CA ALA A 477 3.85 -53.87 -27.98
C ALA A 477 3.75 -55.16 -28.81
N ASP A 478 4.19 -55.13 -30.07
CA ASP A 478 4.16 -56.26 -31.00
C ASP A 478 5.05 -57.42 -30.51
N GLU A 479 6.24 -57.14 -29.98
CA GLU A 479 7.14 -58.14 -29.36
C GLU A 479 6.47 -58.91 -28.21
N LYS A 480 5.57 -58.25 -27.48
CA LYS A 480 4.76 -58.86 -26.41
C LYS A 480 3.41 -59.39 -26.90
N GLY A 481 3.06 -59.20 -28.18
CA GLY A 481 1.75 -59.54 -28.73
C GLY A 481 0.59 -58.73 -28.16
N LEU A 482 0.84 -57.49 -27.73
CA LEU A 482 -0.18 -56.57 -27.18
C LEU A 482 -0.79 -55.70 -28.29
N GLN A 483 -2.09 -55.44 -28.21
CA GLN A 483 -2.74 -54.48 -29.10
C GLN A 483 -2.51 -53.04 -28.60
N LEU A 484 -1.95 -52.16 -29.45
CA LEU A 484 -1.78 -50.74 -29.17
C LEU A 484 -2.69 -49.91 -30.09
N ASP A 485 -3.71 -49.27 -29.51
CA ASP A 485 -4.66 -48.42 -30.26
C ASP A 485 -4.58 -46.96 -29.81
N CYS A 486 -4.67 -46.02 -30.76
CA CYS A 486 -4.66 -44.59 -30.48
C CYS A 486 -5.87 -43.92 -31.16
N VAL A 487 -6.72 -43.25 -30.37
CA VAL A 487 -7.96 -42.61 -30.80
C VAL A 487 -7.93 -41.14 -30.43
N ILE A 488 -8.19 -40.25 -31.39
CA ILE A 488 -8.14 -38.81 -31.22
C ILE A 488 -9.48 -38.22 -31.68
N ASP A 489 -10.06 -37.37 -30.85
CA ASP A 489 -11.32 -36.69 -31.13
C ASP A 489 -11.16 -35.61 -32.20
N ALA A 490 -11.99 -35.67 -33.24
CA ALA A 490 -11.99 -34.72 -34.36
C ALA A 490 -12.37 -33.28 -33.93
N GLY A 491 -12.94 -33.08 -32.75
CA GLY A 491 -13.26 -31.76 -32.20
C GLY A 491 -12.06 -30.93 -31.73
N ILE A 492 -10.89 -31.56 -31.57
CA ILE A 492 -9.65 -30.91 -31.11
C ILE A 492 -9.12 -29.96 -32.20
N ALA A 493 -8.63 -28.79 -31.82
CA ALA A 493 -8.06 -27.83 -32.75
C ALA A 493 -6.81 -28.41 -33.43
N PRO A 494 -6.59 -28.12 -34.73
CA PRO A 494 -5.47 -28.68 -35.48
C PRO A 494 -4.10 -28.16 -35.00
N VAL A 495 -4.08 -26.99 -34.35
CA VAL A 495 -2.89 -26.41 -33.72
C VAL A 495 -3.22 -26.01 -32.29
N LEU A 496 -2.40 -26.48 -31.36
CA LEU A 496 -2.42 -26.12 -29.95
C LEU A 496 -1.10 -25.42 -29.59
N LEU A 497 -1.11 -24.52 -28.63
CA LEU A 497 0.11 -23.90 -28.11
C LEU A 497 0.54 -24.59 -26.81
N GLY A 498 1.81 -24.94 -26.71
CA GLY A 498 2.40 -25.58 -25.53
C GLY A 498 3.75 -26.21 -25.83
N ASP A 499 4.13 -27.20 -25.03
CA ASP A 499 5.41 -27.91 -25.15
C ASP A 499 5.19 -29.35 -25.66
N PRO A 500 5.35 -29.61 -26.98
CA PRO A 500 5.13 -30.93 -27.55
C PRO A 500 6.17 -31.96 -27.07
N HIS A 501 7.38 -31.52 -26.72
CA HIS A 501 8.45 -32.43 -26.27
C HIS A 501 8.15 -32.98 -24.88
N ARG A 502 7.75 -32.11 -23.94
CA ARG A 502 7.37 -32.52 -22.58
C ARG A 502 6.08 -33.32 -22.57
N LEU A 503 5.12 -32.99 -23.42
CA LEU A 503 3.93 -33.82 -23.59
C LEU A 503 4.29 -35.22 -24.12
N ASN A 504 5.16 -35.30 -25.14
CA ASN A 504 5.65 -36.57 -25.68
C ASN A 504 6.40 -37.39 -24.61
N GLN A 505 7.20 -36.75 -23.76
CA GLN A 505 7.90 -37.39 -22.64
C GLN A 505 6.91 -38.04 -21.65
N VAL A 506 5.84 -37.32 -21.28
CA VAL A 506 4.77 -37.85 -20.42
C VAL A 506 4.11 -39.05 -21.11
N LEU A 507 3.72 -38.93 -22.37
CA LEU A 507 3.04 -40.00 -23.11
C LEU A 507 3.90 -41.28 -23.22
N LEU A 508 5.17 -41.14 -23.61
CA LEU A 508 6.09 -42.26 -23.72
C LEU A 508 6.27 -42.98 -22.38
N ASN A 509 6.38 -42.22 -21.28
CA ASN A 509 6.51 -42.81 -19.95
C ASN A 509 5.24 -43.58 -19.53
N LEU A 510 4.05 -43.01 -19.73
CA LEU A 510 2.79 -43.68 -19.41
C LEU A 510 2.55 -44.92 -20.28
N MET A 511 2.77 -44.83 -21.58
CA MET A 511 2.62 -45.94 -22.53
C MET A 511 3.64 -47.05 -22.27
N SER A 512 4.88 -46.68 -21.95
CA SER A 512 5.93 -47.63 -21.55
C SER A 512 5.52 -48.41 -20.31
N ASN A 513 4.97 -47.74 -19.28
CA ASN A 513 4.45 -48.42 -18.11
C ASN A 513 3.27 -49.35 -18.44
N GLY A 514 2.32 -48.90 -19.28
CA GLY A 514 1.20 -49.74 -19.74
C GLY A 514 1.66 -51.03 -20.43
N ILE A 515 2.63 -50.93 -21.36
CA ILE A 515 3.19 -52.09 -22.08
C ILE A 515 4.03 -52.97 -21.15
N LYS A 516 4.79 -52.35 -20.22
CA LYS A 516 5.65 -53.04 -19.27
C LYS A 516 4.85 -53.96 -18.34
N PHE A 517 3.74 -53.48 -17.81
CA PHE A 517 2.92 -54.16 -16.80
C PHE A 517 1.72 -54.93 -17.35
N THR A 518 1.59 -54.99 -18.68
CA THR A 518 0.61 -55.85 -19.37
C THR A 518 1.33 -57.03 -20.00
N GLU A 519 0.91 -58.25 -19.65
CA GLU A 519 1.44 -59.49 -20.27
C GLU A 519 0.61 -59.93 -21.47
N THR A 520 -0.72 -59.83 -21.38
CA THR A 520 -1.65 -60.10 -22.48
C THR A 520 -2.78 -59.07 -22.47
N GLY A 521 -3.28 -58.70 -23.65
CA GLY A 521 -4.37 -57.72 -23.79
C GLY A 521 -3.97 -56.50 -24.61
N ALA A 522 -4.35 -55.31 -24.15
CA ALA A 522 -4.25 -54.08 -24.93
C ALA A 522 -3.85 -52.86 -24.10
N VAL A 523 -3.17 -51.92 -24.76
CA VAL A 523 -2.91 -50.57 -24.29
C VAL A 523 -3.61 -49.60 -25.25
N LYS A 524 -4.42 -48.70 -24.71
CA LYS A 524 -5.23 -47.77 -25.51
C LYS A 524 -4.98 -46.35 -25.08
N VAL A 525 -4.80 -45.46 -26.06
CA VAL A 525 -4.60 -44.02 -25.85
C VAL A 525 -5.79 -43.28 -26.44
N TYR A 526 -6.47 -42.47 -25.62
CA TYR A 526 -7.60 -41.63 -26.04
C TYR A 526 -7.25 -40.17 -25.83
N CYS A 527 -7.51 -39.32 -26.82
CA CYS A 527 -7.45 -37.86 -26.68
C CYS A 527 -8.85 -37.29 -26.93
N LEU A 528 -9.50 -36.83 -25.87
CA LEU A 528 -10.91 -36.40 -25.90
C LEU A 528 -11.03 -34.91 -25.60
N LEU A 529 -11.90 -34.20 -26.33
CA LEU A 529 -12.20 -32.81 -26.04
C LEU A 529 -13.25 -32.73 -24.91
N LYS A 530 -12.85 -32.25 -23.72
CA LYS A 530 -13.75 -32.11 -22.57
C LYS A 530 -14.56 -30.82 -22.63
N LYS A 531 -13.89 -29.69 -22.89
CA LYS A 531 -14.53 -28.36 -22.92
C LYS A 531 -13.82 -27.46 -23.92
N LYS A 532 -14.60 -26.74 -24.72
CA LYS A 532 -14.12 -25.73 -25.67
C LYS A 532 -14.52 -24.34 -25.19
N ARG A 533 -13.55 -23.44 -25.07
CA ARG A 533 -13.76 -22.00 -24.83
C ARG A 533 -13.04 -21.21 -25.94
N PRO A 534 -13.38 -19.93 -26.16
CA PRO A 534 -12.62 -19.08 -27.07
C PRO A 534 -11.15 -19.04 -26.65
N GLY A 535 -10.24 -19.43 -27.54
CA GLY A 535 -8.78 -19.41 -27.31
C GLY A 535 -8.21 -20.56 -26.49
N ILE A 536 -9.01 -21.37 -25.80
CA ILE A 536 -8.54 -22.47 -24.93
C ILE A 536 -9.41 -23.72 -25.07
N GLN A 537 -8.77 -24.88 -25.23
CA GLN A 537 -9.39 -26.20 -25.18
C GLN A 537 -8.88 -27.01 -24.01
N MET A 538 -9.82 -27.66 -23.33
CA MET A 538 -9.53 -28.54 -22.21
C MET A 538 -9.61 -29.98 -22.71
N LEU A 539 -8.47 -30.67 -22.74
CA LEU A 539 -8.31 -32.02 -23.27
C LEU A 539 -8.13 -33.06 -22.16
N ASP A 540 -8.85 -34.17 -22.28
CA ASP A 540 -8.67 -35.37 -21.46
C ASP A 540 -7.87 -36.39 -22.29
N ILE A 541 -6.59 -36.58 -21.93
CA ILE A 541 -5.70 -37.57 -22.55
C ILE A 541 -5.62 -38.79 -21.62
N ILE A 542 -6.11 -39.94 -22.09
CA ILE A 542 -6.28 -41.15 -21.29
C ILE A 542 -5.37 -42.25 -21.82
N VAL A 543 -4.52 -42.80 -20.98
CA VAL A 543 -3.74 -44.01 -21.26
C VAL A 543 -4.32 -45.14 -20.41
N LYS A 544 -4.84 -46.18 -21.06
CA LYS A 544 -5.49 -47.32 -20.41
C LYS A 544 -4.81 -48.62 -20.80
N ASP A 545 -4.44 -49.42 -19.81
CA ASP A 545 -3.93 -50.77 -19.97
C ASP A 545 -4.84 -51.81 -19.32
N THR A 546 -4.71 -53.06 -19.77
CA THR A 546 -5.39 -54.24 -19.19
C THR A 546 -4.44 -55.08 -18.34
N GLY A 547 -3.40 -54.47 -17.78
CA GLY A 547 -2.32 -55.16 -17.07
C GLY A 547 -2.69 -55.59 -15.65
N ILE A 548 -1.66 -55.84 -14.85
CA ILE A 548 -1.80 -56.36 -13.48
C ILE A 548 -2.52 -55.40 -12.51
N GLY A 549 -2.60 -54.11 -12.84
CA GLY A 549 -3.12 -53.07 -11.94
C GLY A 549 -2.30 -52.92 -10.65
N MET A 550 -2.71 -51.97 -9.80
CA MET A 550 -2.04 -51.63 -8.55
C MET A 550 -2.95 -51.88 -7.34
N ASP A 551 -2.38 -52.12 -6.16
CA ASP A 551 -3.14 -52.06 -4.90
C ASP A 551 -3.34 -50.63 -4.39
N GLN A 552 -4.25 -50.47 -3.44
CA GLN A 552 -4.68 -49.16 -2.94
C GLN A 552 -3.58 -48.44 -2.14
N GLU A 553 -2.69 -49.21 -1.50
CA GLU A 553 -1.57 -48.68 -0.71
C GLU A 553 -0.49 -48.12 -1.63
N PHE A 554 -0.15 -48.83 -2.70
CA PHE A 554 0.79 -48.36 -3.72
C PHE A 554 0.21 -47.20 -4.55
N LEU A 555 -1.08 -47.23 -4.88
CA LEU A 555 -1.75 -46.14 -5.60
C LEU A 555 -1.63 -44.79 -4.85
N ALA A 556 -1.72 -44.80 -3.51
CA ALA A 556 -1.57 -43.60 -2.69
C ALA A 556 -0.17 -42.98 -2.79
N ASN A 557 0.86 -43.83 -2.97
CA ASN A 557 2.26 -43.44 -3.00
C ASN A 557 2.87 -43.45 -4.42
N LEU A 558 2.07 -43.64 -5.47
CA LEU A 558 2.51 -43.81 -6.86
C LEU A 558 3.37 -42.65 -7.37
N PHE A 559 3.09 -41.44 -6.90
CA PHE A 559 3.78 -40.22 -7.30
C PHE A 559 4.91 -39.80 -6.35
N GLU A 560 5.15 -40.56 -5.29
CA GLU A 560 6.33 -40.35 -4.43
C GLU A 560 7.61 -40.75 -5.17
N LYS A 561 8.72 -40.10 -4.82
CA LYS A 561 10.01 -40.32 -5.50
C LYS A 561 10.62 -41.65 -5.06
N PHE A 562 11.13 -42.40 -6.04
CA PHE A 562 11.82 -43.68 -5.84
C PHE A 562 10.92 -44.82 -5.32
N THR A 563 9.60 -44.68 -5.40
CA THR A 563 8.64 -45.68 -4.93
C THR A 563 8.40 -46.77 -5.99
N GLN A 564 8.40 -48.04 -5.58
CA GLN A 564 8.17 -49.20 -6.45
C GLN A 564 7.37 -50.28 -5.70
N GLU A 565 6.37 -50.89 -6.36
CA GLU A 565 5.40 -51.80 -5.70
C GLU A 565 6.03 -53.12 -5.20
N ASP A 566 7.06 -53.66 -5.87
CA ASP A 566 7.65 -54.94 -5.46
C ASP A 566 9.15 -55.09 -5.83
N ARG A 567 9.98 -55.55 -4.89
CA ARG A 567 11.45 -55.72 -5.07
C ARG A 567 11.80 -56.85 -6.05
N THR A 568 10.92 -57.81 -6.26
CA THR A 568 11.05 -58.92 -7.22
C THR A 568 10.77 -58.47 -8.66
N THR A 569 9.77 -57.59 -8.85
CA THR A 569 9.40 -56.97 -10.13
C THR A 569 10.44 -55.93 -10.58
N ALA A 570 11.08 -55.24 -9.63
CA ALA A 570 12.18 -54.31 -9.87
C ALA A 570 13.40 -54.97 -10.56
N ARG A 571 13.71 -56.23 -10.23
CA ARG A 571 14.79 -56.99 -10.86
C ARG A 571 14.44 -57.49 -12.27
N LYS A 572 13.17 -57.71 -12.57
CA LYS A 572 12.71 -58.26 -13.85
C LYS A 572 12.51 -57.17 -14.92
N TYR A 573 12.20 -55.94 -14.51
CA TYR A 573 11.80 -54.88 -15.43
C TYR A 573 12.45 -53.50 -15.22
N GLY A 574 13.41 -53.33 -14.30
CA GLY A 574 14.32 -52.16 -14.22
C GLY A 574 13.67 -50.78 -14.39
N GLY A 575 13.13 -50.20 -13.32
CA GLY A 575 12.62 -48.82 -13.32
C GLY A 575 13.37 -47.93 -12.33
N THR A 576 13.40 -46.61 -12.58
CA THR A 576 14.00 -45.62 -11.68
C THR A 576 13.09 -45.22 -10.52
N GLY A 577 11.78 -45.45 -10.64
CA GLY A 577 10.78 -44.92 -9.70
C GLY A 577 10.62 -43.40 -9.77
N LEU A 578 11.16 -42.75 -10.82
CA LEU A 578 11.11 -41.29 -10.99
C LEU A 578 10.13 -40.85 -12.09
N GLY A 579 9.88 -41.68 -13.11
CA GLY A 579 9.06 -41.29 -14.26
C GLY A 579 7.65 -40.79 -13.89
N MET A 580 6.97 -41.44 -12.93
CA MET A 580 5.62 -41.03 -12.53
C MET A 580 5.59 -39.69 -11.79
N SER A 581 6.56 -39.44 -10.90
CA SER A 581 6.68 -38.15 -10.20
C SER A 581 7.02 -37.01 -11.18
N ILE A 582 7.91 -37.26 -12.14
CA ILE A 582 8.23 -36.32 -13.23
C ILE A 582 6.99 -36.05 -14.09
N SER A 583 6.25 -37.10 -14.47
CA SER A 583 5.06 -36.96 -15.30
C SER A 583 4.00 -36.10 -14.62
N ARG A 584 3.79 -36.28 -13.32
CA ARG A 584 2.90 -35.43 -12.52
C ARG A 584 3.36 -33.99 -12.50
N GLN A 585 4.64 -33.74 -12.22
CA GLN A 585 5.18 -32.39 -12.17
C GLN A 585 5.13 -31.67 -13.52
N LEU A 586 5.43 -32.36 -14.63
CA LEU A 586 5.32 -31.78 -15.98
C LEU A 586 3.87 -31.43 -16.32
N VAL A 587 2.91 -32.28 -15.94
CA VAL A 587 1.48 -32.01 -16.14
C VAL A 587 1.01 -30.83 -15.29
N GLU A 588 1.47 -30.72 -14.04
CA GLU A 588 1.19 -29.57 -13.16
C GLU A 588 1.79 -28.28 -13.72
N LEU A 589 3.02 -28.31 -14.28
CA LEU A 589 3.63 -27.18 -14.97
C LEU A 589 2.86 -26.76 -16.24
N MET A 590 2.23 -27.72 -16.93
CA MET A 590 1.32 -27.46 -18.06
C MET A 590 -0.08 -27.00 -17.59
N ASN A 591 -0.23 -26.60 -16.32
CA ASN A 591 -1.49 -26.20 -15.69
C ASN A 591 -2.58 -27.29 -15.75
N GLY A 592 -2.16 -28.55 -15.80
CA GLY A 592 -3.02 -29.71 -15.86
C GLY A 592 -3.06 -30.52 -14.56
N GLN A 593 -3.86 -31.59 -14.58
CA GLN A 593 -3.99 -32.55 -13.48
C GLN A 593 -3.87 -33.99 -13.99
N ILE A 594 -3.19 -34.84 -13.23
CA ILE A 594 -3.14 -36.29 -13.45
C ILE A 594 -4.04 -37.02 -12.47
N ILE A 595 -4.86 -37.95 -12.97
CA ILE A 595 -5.80 -38.77 -12.21
C ILE A 595 -5.52 -40.23 -12.57
N VAL A 596 -5.44 -41.10 -11.57
CA VAL A 596 -5.13 -42.53 -11.77
C VAL A 596 -6.22 -43.38 -11.14
N GLU A 597 -6.78 -44.28 -11.94
CA GLU A 597 -7.71 -45.31 -11.52
C GLU A 597 -7.08 -46.67 -11.82
N SER A 598 -6.80 -47.46 -10.79
CA SER A 598 -6.22 -48.80 -10.94
C SER A 598 -6.83 -49.74 -9.92
N ALA A 599 -6.96 -51.01 -10.31
CA ALA A 599 -7.33 -52.08 -9.41
C ALA A 599 -6.60 -53.37 -9.80
N LYS A 600 -6.08 -54.09 -8.81
CA LYS A 600 -5.35 -55.35 -9.01
C LYS A 600 -6.15 -56.34 -9.87
N GLY A 601 -5.53 -56.82 -10.95
CA GLY A 601 -6.08 -57.73 -11.95
C GLY A 601 -7.02 -57.10 -12.99
N LYS A 602 -7.27 -55.79 -12.95
CA LYS A 602 -8.17 -55.08 -13.89
C LYS A 602 -7.48 -54.09 -14.81
N GLY A 603 -6.18 -53.84 -14.62
CA GLY A 603 -5.40 -52.84 -15.35
C GLY A 603 -5.43 -51.45 -14.73
N THR A 604 -4.78 -50.50 -15.39
CA THR A 604 -4.67 -49.10 -14.96
C THR A 604 -5.23 -48.15 -16.01
N THR A 605 -5.91 -47.10 -15.58
CA THR A 605 -6.34 -45.97 -16.40
C THR A 605 -5.75 -44.69 -15.82
N ILE A 606 -4.97 -43.98 -16.62
CA ILE A 606 -4.34 -42.71 -16.26
C ILE A 606 -4.94 -41.63 -17.15
N LEU A 607 -5.57 -40.63 -16.53
CA LEU A 607 -6.21 -39.49 -17.16
C LEU A 607 -5.38 -38.23 -16.91
N LEU A 608 -5.00 -37.55 -17.99
CA LEU A 608 -4.38 -36.23 -17.98
C LEU A 608 -5.41 -35.20 -18.40
N ASN A 609 -5.70 -34.25 -17.52
CA ASN A 609 -6.54 -33.10 -17.80
C ASN A 609 -5.62 -31.90 -18.06
N ILE A 610 -5.36 -31.53 -19.32
CA ILE A 610 -4.45 -30.41 -19.67
C ILE A 610 -5.17 -29.31 -20.49
N PRO A 611 -5.16 -28.05 -20.02
CA PRO A 611 -5.64 -26.92 -20.81
C PRO A 611 -4.60 -26.51 -21.84
N PHE A 612 -4.98 -26.47 -23.11
CA PHE A 612 -4.15 -25.95 -24.20
C PHE A 612 -4.78 -24.71 -24.82
N GLU A 613 -3.97 -23.71 -25.12
CA GLU A 613 -4.40 -22.59 -25.96
C GLU A 613 -4.52 -23.05 -27.42
N THR A 614 -5.50 -22.53 -28.15
CA THR A 614 -5.68 -22.83 -29.57
C THR A 614 -4.83 -21.90 -30.41
N GLY A 615 -3.93 -22.47 -31.22
CA GLY A 615 -3.09 -21.72 -32.14
C GLY A 615 -3.64 -21.66 -33.56
N THR A 616 -2.91 -21.01 -34.43
CA THR A 616 -3.11 -20.95 -35.87
C THR A 616 -1.99 -21.71 -36.61
N PRO A 617 -2.17 -22.07 -37.89
CA PRO A 617 -1.10 -22.69 -38.67
C PRO A 617 0.20 -21.87 -38.75
N ALA A 618 0.14 -20.56 -38.52
CA ALA A 618 1.32 -19.69 -38.47
C ALA A 618 2.17 -19.89 -37.19
N ASP A 619 1.58 -20.46 -36.13
CA ASP A 619 2.24 -20.72 -34.86
C ASP A 619 3.01 -22.05 -34.85
N LEU A 620 2.77 -22.92 -35.84
CA LEU A 620 3.55 -24.14 -36.02
C LEU A 620 5.01 -23.75 -36.32
N PRO A 621 6.02 -24.36 -35.66
CA PRO A 621 7.41 -24.13 -36.00
C PRO A 621 7.58 -24.48 -37.47
N GLY A 622 8.05 -23.51 -38.25
CA GLY A 622 8.23 -23.69 -39.68
C GLY A 622 9.12 -24.91 -39.92
N LYS A 623 8.58 -25.96 -40.54
CA LYS A 623 9.37 -27.10 -41.03
C LYS A 623 10.31 -26.59 -42.12
N ARG A 624 11.43 -25.97 -41.74
CA ARG A 624 12.61 -25.86 -42.59
C ARG A 624 13.35 -27.18 -42.50
N HIS A 625 12.83 -28.21 -43.16
CA HIS A 625 13.69 -29.26 -43.67
C HIS A 625 14.36 -28.70 -44.93
N SER A 626 15.38 -27.86 -44.77
CA SER A 626 16.37 -27.74 -45.84
C SER A 626 17.13 -29.06 -45.83
N VAL A 627 16.83 -29.93 -46.79
CA VAL A 627 17.75 -31.00 -47.16
C VAL A 627 19.07 -30.29 -47.47
N ALA A 628 20.04 -30.36 -46.56
CA ALA A 628 21.34 -29.73 -46.73
C ALA A 628 21.91 -30.18 -48.07
N ASP A 629 22.16 -29.24 -48.99
CA ASP A 629 22.83 -29.57 -50.26
C ASP A 629 24.31 -29.79 -49.93
N THR A 630 24.63 -31.01 -49.50
CA THR A 630 25.98 -31.39 -49.02
C THR A 630 27.06 -31.24 -50.09
N ARG A 631 26.69 -30.99 -51.36
CA ARG A 631 27.60 -30.62 -52.44
C ARG A 631 28.33 -29.29 -52.19
N LEU A 632 27.76 -28.40 -51.39
CA LEU A 632 28.35 -27.11 -51.03
C LEU A 632 29.54 -27.22 -50.08
N LEU A 633 29.70 -28.37 -49.42
CA LEU A 633 30.72 -28.61 -48.39
C LEU A 633 32.06 -29.03 -48.99
N THR A 634 32.06 -29.62 -50.20
CA THR A 634 33.26 -30.16 -50.81
C THR A 634 34.26 -29.06 -51.17
N GLY A 635 35.48 -29.14 -50.63
CA GLY A 635 36.57 -28.19 -50.87
C GLY A 635 36.52 -26.91 -50.03
N LYS A 636 35.62 -26.82 -49.04
CA LYS A 636 35.53 -25.69 -48.11
C LYS A 636 36.54 -25.81 -46.98
N ASN A 637 37.19 -24.71 -46.62
CA ASN A 637 38.15 -24.65 -45.53
C ASN A 637 37.46 -24.23 -44.23
N VAL A 638 37.31 -25.15 -43.28
CA VAL A 638 36.63 -24.90 -42.00
C VAL A 638 37.62 -24.98 -40.86
N LEU A 639 37.63 -23.96 -39.99
CA LEU A 639 38.42 -23.97 -38.76
C LEU A 639 37.56 -24.52 -37.61
N LEU A 640 37.95 -25.65 -37.05
CA LEU A 640 37.35 -26.23 -35.84
C LEU A 640 38.17 -25.83 -34.62
N VAL A 641 37.53 -25.15 -33.67
CA VAL A 641 38.13 -24.70 -32.41
C VAL A 641 37.44 -25.41 -31.25
N GLU A 642 38.09 -26.41 -30.69
CA GLU A 642 37.56 -27.29 -29.66
C GLU A 642 38.71 -27.87 -28.84
N ASP A 643 38.63 -27.77 -27.51
CA ASP A 643 39.69 -28.24 -26.61
C ASP A 643 39.66 -29.77 -26.41
N ASN A 644 38.47 -30.38 -26.47
CA ASN A 644 38.28 -31.80 -26.31
C ASN A 644 38.62 -32.59 -27.59
N GLU A 645 39.62 -33.47 -27.48
CA GLU A 645 40.10 -34.32 -28.58
C GLU A 645 39.03 -35.25 -29.17
N MET A 646 38.12 -35.78 -28.35
CA MET A 646 37.05 -36.64 -28.83
C MET A 646 36.01 -35.88 -29.63
N ASN A 647 35.66 -34.65 -29.21
CA ASN A 647 34.75 -33.79 -29.96
C ASN A 647 35.36 -33.36 -31.29
N ARG A 648 36.66 -33.04 -31.30
CA ARG A 648 37.41 -32.78 -32.54
C ARG A 648 37.34 -33.96 -33.49
N LEU A 649 37.63 -35.16 -32.99
CA LEU A 649 37.59 -36.39 -33.78
C LEU A 649 36.21 -36.68 -34.38
N VAL A 650 35.13 -36.43 -33.63
CA VAL A 650 33.76 -36.64 -34.13
C VAL A 650 33.44 -35.66 -35.26
N VAL A 651 33.71 -34.37 -35.06
CA VAL A 651 33.42 -33.32 -36.05
C VAL A 651 34.30 -33.48 -37.29
N SER A 652 35.59 -33.81 -37.12
CA SER A 652 36.49 -34.07 -38.24
C SER A 652 36.03 -35.28 -39.05
N THR A 653 35.68 -36.39 -38.40
CA THR A 653 35.16 -37.60 -39.08
C THR A 653 33.90 -37.30 -39.88
N ILE A 654 32.98 -36.49 -39.32
CA ILE A 654 31.76 -36.08 -40.03
C ILE A 654 32.12 -35.23 -41.25
N LEU A 655 32.86 -34.13 -41.07
CA LEU A 655 33.08 -33.13 -42.12
C LEU A 655 34.04 -33.57 -43.22
N GLU A 656 35.08 -34.33 -42.88
CA GLU A 656 35.99 -34.95 -43.86
C GLU A 656 35.22 -35.93 -44.76
N GLY A 657 34.22 -36.64 -44.22
CA GLY A 657 33.32 -37.52 -44.98
C GLY A 657 32.53 -36.81 -46.08
N TYR A 658 32.37 -35.48 -45.99
CA TYR A 658 31.71 -34.64 -47.00
C TYR A 658 32.70 -33.77 -47.81
N GLY A 659 34.00 -34.03 -47.68
CA GLY A 659 35.07 -33.38 -48.46
C GLY A 659 35.44 -31.97 -47.98
N VAL A 660 35.14 -31.62 -46.73
CA VAL A 660 35.59 -30.37 -46.09
C VAL A 660 37.07 -30.50 -45.74
N VAL A 661 37.84 -29.44 -45.95
CA VAL A 661 39.24 -29.32 -45.49
C VAL A 661 39.22 -28.69 -44.11
N LEU A 662 39.51 -29.47 -43.08
CA LEU A 662 39.46 -29.02 -41.69
C LEU A 662 40.84 -28.57 -41.20
N ALA A 663 40.89 -27.44 -40.49
CA ALA A 663 42.01 -27.09 -39.63
C ALA A 663 41.54 -27.12 -38.18
N GLU A 664 42.40 -27.58 -37.26
CA GLU A 664 42.07 -27.70 -35.84
C GLU A 664 42.81 -26.65 -34.99
N ALA A 665 42.13 -26.12 -34.00
CA ALA A 665 42.68 -25.29 -32.92
C ALA A 665 42.11 -25.75 -31.57
N VAL A 666 42.90 -25.65 -30.50
CA VAL A 666 42.52 -26.17 -29.17
C VAL A 666 42.08 -25.08 -28.18
N ASN A 667 42.16 -23.81 -28.57
CA ASN A 667 41.68 -22.67 -27.79
C ASN A 667 41.48 -21.43 -28.68
N GLY A 668 40.88 -20.37 -28.12
CA GLY A 668 40.58 -19.13 -28.84
C GLY A 668 41.83 -18.36 -29.33
N ALA A 669 42.96 -18.45 -28.62
CA ALA A 669 44.19 -17.76 -29.00
C ALA A 669 44.84 -18.41 -30.24
N ASP A 670 44.84 -19.74 -30.30
CA ASP A 670 45.31 -20.51 -31.46
C ASP A 670 44.42 -20.25 -32.68
N ALA A 671 43.10 -20.16 -32.48
CA ALA A 671 42.16 -19.79 -33.55
C ALA A 671 42.48 -18.41 -34.16
N ILE A 672 42.73 -17.40 -33.32
CA ILE A 672 43.13 -16.05 -33.76
C ILE A 672 44.47 -16.09 -34.50
N ALA A 673 45.44 -16.86 -34.03
CA ALA A 673 46.74 -17.00 -34.69
C ALA A 673 46.61 -17.61 -36.09
N GLN A 674 45.76 -18.63 -36.24
CA GLN A 674 45.50 -19.27 -37.54
C GLN A 674 44.70 -18.37 -38.49
N LEU A 675 43.67 -17.67 -37.99
CA LEU A 675 42.89 -16.70 -38.77
C LEU A 675 43.72 -15.52 -39.31
N LYS A 676 44.86 -15.21 -38.66
CA LYS A 676 45.84 -14.21 -39.15
C LYS A 676 46.73 -14.76 -40.27
N GLN A 677 46.92 -16.07 -40.35
CA GLN A 677 47.85 -16.72 -41.28
C GLN A 677 47.16 -17.11 -42.60
N GLN A 678 45.92 -17.59 -42.54
CA GLN A 678 45.19 -18.07 -43.71
C GLN A 678 43.68 -17.77 -43.62
N PRO A 679 43.00 -17.58 -44.77
CA PRO A 679 41.56 -17.41 -44.80
C PRO A 679 40.83 -18.75 -44.64
N PHE A 680 39.69 -18.72 -43.95
CA PHE A 680 38.76 -19.85 -43.82
C PHE A 680 37.37 -19.43 -44.36
N ASP A 681 36.56 -20.41 -44.74
CA ASP A 681 35.18 -20.19 -45.18
C ASP A 681 34.20 -20.12 -43.99
N LEU A 682 34.48 -20.84 -42.90
CA LEU A 682 33.65 -20.89 -41.70
C LEU A 682 34.47 -21.29 -40.47
N VAL A 683 34.05 -20.83 -39.29
CA VAL A 683 34.64 -21.26 -38.01
C VAL A 683 33.58 -21.98 -37.16
N LEU A 684 33.90 -23.18 -36.70
CA LEU A 684 33.17 -23.87 -35.64
C LEU A 684 33.91 -23.57 -34.33
N MET A 685 33.26 -22.87 -33.40
CA MET A 685 33.91 -22.31 -32.22
C MET A 685 33.24 -22.81 -30.95
N ASP A 686 33.94 -23.58 -30.13
CA ASP A 686 33.47 -23.90 -28.78
C ASP A 686 33.38 -22.64 -27.91
N VAL A 687 32.31 -22.52 -27.14
CA VAL A 687 32.05 -21.35 -26.29
C VAL A 687 32.97 -21.35 -25.08
N GLN A 688 33.21 -22.51 -24.47
CA GLN A 688 33.97 -22.67 -23.23
C GLN A 688 35.24 -23.48 -23.47
N MET A 689 36.38 -22.80 -23.51
CA MET A 689 37.69 -23.42 -23.68
C MET A 689 38.71 -22.78 -22.73
N PRO A 690 39.77 -23.51 -22.33
CA PRO A 690 40.88 -22.97 -21.56
C PRO A 690 41.67 -21.90 -22.34
N VAL A 691 42.45 -21.10 -21.62
CA VAL A 691 43.30 -19.98 -22.12
C VAL A 691 42.50 -18.79 -22.64
N MET A 692 41.60 -18.99 -23.60
CA MET A 692 40.74 -17.95 -24.16
C MET A 692 39.41 -18.56 -24.60
N SER A 693 38.30 -18.00 -24.10
CA SER A 693 36.96 -18.48 -24.41
C SER A 693 36.54 -18.14 -25.85
N GLY A 694 35.59 -18.89 -26.40
CA GLY A 694 35.06 -18.63 -27.75
C GLY A 694 34.39 -17.26 -27.89
N LEU A 695 33.78 -16.75 -26.82
CA LEU A 695 33.16 -15.41 -26.80
C LEU A 695 34.20 -14.29 -26.86
N GLU A 696 35.28 -14.41 -26.07
CA GLU A 696 36.41 -13.47 -26.12
C GLU A 696 37.10 -13.53 -27.48
N ALA A 697 37.35 -14.74 -28.00
CA ALA A 697 37.94 -14.94 -29.31
C ALA A 697 37.07 -14.31 -30.42
N THR A 698 35.76 -14.51 -30.38
CA THR A 698 34.82 -13.90 -31.35
C THR A 698 34.85 -12.38 -31.27
N THR A 699 34.88 -11.82 -30.05
CA THR A 699 34.96 -10.37 -29.85
C THR A 699 36.22 -9.79 -30.49
N ILE A 700 37.37 -10.47 -30.34
CA ILE A 700 38.65 -10.09 -30.98
C ILE A 700 38.57 -10.25 -32.50
N ILE A 701 37.98 -11.35 -33.00
CA ILE A 701 37.81 -11.59 -34.45
C ILE A 701 36.97 -10.49 -35.11
N ARG A 702 35.89 -10.04 -34.45
CA ARG A 702 35.00 -8.99 -34.97
C ARG A 702 35.58 -7.59 -34.83
N ASN A 703 36.15 -7.25 -33.66
CA ASN A 703 36.53 -5.87 -33.36
C ASN A 703 37.98 -5.54 -33.76
N GLU A 704 38.93 -6.45 -33.52
CA GLU A 704 40.35 -6.21 -33.79
C GLU A 704 40.75 -6.70 -35.19
N LEU A 705 40.42 -7.95 -35.53
CA LEU A 705 40.73 -8.53 -36.85
C LEU A 705 39.78 -8.06 -37.95
N LYS A 706 38.59 -7.56 -37.58
CA LYS A 706 37.54 -7.09 -38.50
C LYS A 706 37.17 -8.11 -39.58
N LEU A 707 37.19 -9.40 -39.24
CA LEU A 707 36.79 -10.49 -40.13
C LEU A 707 35.29 -10.75 -40.00
N ASN A 708 34.60 -10.83 -41.13
CA ASN A 708 33.17 -11.18 -41.22
C ASN A 708 32.93 -12.66 -41.55
N ILE A 709 33.91 -13.51 -41.26
CA ILE A 709 33.78 -14.96 -41.44
C ILE A 709 32.60 -15.49 -40.60
N PRO A 710 31.73 -16.37 -41.14
CA PRO A 710 30.69 -17.01 -40.35
C PRO A 710 31.29 -17.81 -39.19
N ILE A 711 30.78 -17.58 -37.97
CA ILE A 711 31.17 -18.31 -36.76
C ILE A 711 29.94 -19.01 -36.21
N ILE A 712 29.98 -20.34 -36.15
CA ILE A 712 28.94 -21.17 -35.50
C ILE A 712 29.45 -21.58 -34.13
N ALA A 713 28.70 -21.25 -33.09
CA ALA A 713 29.02 -21.62 -31.71
C ALA A 713 28.75 -23.11 -31.48
N LEU A 714 29.70 -23.83 -30.87
CA LEU A 714 29.48 -25.17 -30.34
C LEU A 714 29.23 -25.02 -28.84
N THR A 715 28.00 -25.29 -28.36
CA THR A 715 27.62 -25.08 -26.95
C THR A 715 27.10 -26.35 -26.31
N ALA A 716 27.36 -26.54 -25.01
CA ALA A 716 26.80 -27.64 -24.22
C ALA A 716 25.31 -27.46 -23.87
N ASN A 717 24.73 -26.27 -24.05
CA ASN A 717 23.36 -25.96 -23.65
C ASN A 717 22.69 -24.96 -24.62
N ALA A 718 21.70 -25.42 -25.40
CA ALA A 718 20.89 -24.56 -26.28
C ALA A 718 19.81 -23.74 -25.52
N ILE A 719 20.08 -23.32 -24.29
CA ILE A 719 19.11 -22.55 -23.49
C ILE A 719 19.07 -21.10 -24.02
N LYS A 720 17.86 -20.50 -24.08
CA LYS A 720 17.57 -19.14 -24.59
C LYS A 720 18.51 -18.00 -24.13
N GLY A 721 19.28 -18.16 -23.06
CA GLY A 721 20.24 -17.16 -22.58
C GLY A 721 21.67 -17.31 -23.12
N GLU A 722 22.10 -18.52 -23.45
CA GLU A 722 23.47 -18.78 -23.94
C GLU A 722 23.58 -18.48 -25.44
N SER A 723 22.55 -18.84 -26.22
CA SER A 723 22.45 -18.49 -27.64
C SER A 723 22.40 -16.97 -27.86
N GLN A 724 21.66 -16.24 -27.02
CA GLN A 724 21.63 -14.76 -27.07
C GLN A 724 23.01 -14.14 -26.79
N ARG A 725 23.79 -14.70 -25.85
CA ARG A 725 25.14 -14.24 -25.56
C ARG A 725 26.10 -14.50 -26.72
N CYS A 726 26.00 -15.66 -27.37
CA CYS A 726 26.80 -16.01 -28.54
C CYS A 726 26.51 -15.06 -29.73
N LEU A 727 25.23 -14.82 -30.02
CA LEU A 727 24.81 -13.89 -31.06
C LEU A 727 25.23 -12.45 -30.74
N ALA A 728 25.07 -12.00 -29.49
CA ALA A 728 25.49 -10.67 -29.05
C ALA A 728 27.01 -10.44 -29.15
N ALA A 729 27.81 -11.50 -28.96
CA ALA A 729 29.26 -11.46 -29.15
C ALA A 729 29.66 -11.40 -30.64
N GLY A 730 28.72 -11.62 -31.57
CA GLY A 730 28.95 -11.54 -33.02
C GLY A 730 29.10 -12.89 -33.72
N MET A 731 28.72 -14.01 -33.07
CA MET A 731 28.56 -15.31 -33.73
C MET A 731 27.31 -15.32 -34.60
N ASN A 732 27.29 -16.15 -35.63
CA ASN A 732 26.24 -16.19 -36.65
C ASN A 732 25.17 -17.23 -36.36
N ASP A 733 25.54 -18.33 -35.70
CA ASP A 733 24.63 -19.41 -35.35
C ASP A 733 25.19 -20.23 -34.18
N PHE A 734 24.46 -21.27 -33.75
CA PHE A 734 24.91 -22.22 -32.74
C PHE A 734 24.45 -23.64 -33.04
N VAL A 735 25.20 -24.62 -32.54
CA VAL A 735 24.90 -26.07 -32.57
C VAL A 735 25.15 -26.62 -31.16
N SER A 736 24.23 -27.47 -30.70
CA SER A 736 24.34 -28.06 -29.37
C SER A 736 25.19 -29.34 -29.35
N LYS A 737 25.93 -29.56 -28.25
CA LYS A 737 26.66 -30.79 -27.97
C LYS A 737 25.76 -31.73 -27.14
N PRO A 738 25.63 -33.03 -27.47
CA PRO A 738 26.34 -33.77 -28.52
C PRO A 738 25.86 -33.44 -29.94
N PHE A 739 26.79 -33.44 -30.90
CA PHE A 739 26.49 -33.06 -32.29
C PHE A 739 25.60 -34.10 -32.98
N GLU A 740 24.45 -33.67 -33.49
CA GLU A 740 23.67 -34.42 -34.46
C GLU A 740 24.19 -34.08 -35.87
N GLU A 741 24.53 -35.11 -36.66
CA GLU A 741 25.12 -34.94 -38.00
C GLU A 741 24.26 -34.07 -38.92
N GLU A 742 22.93 -34.28 -38.90
CA GLU A 742 22.00 -33.51 -39.73
C GLU A 742 21.92 -32.03 -39.30
N GLU A 743 21.91 -31.74 -37.99
CA GLU A 743 21.87 -30.38 -37.45
C GLU A 743 23.16 -29.63 -37.81
N LEU A 744 24.32 -30.25 -37.60
CA LEU A 744 25.62 -29.66 -37.88
C LEU A 744 25.78 -29.32 -39.37
N LEU A 745 25.45 -30.26 -40.27
CA LEU A 745 25.54 -30.05 -41.71
C LEU A 745 24.53 -28.99 -42.20
N GLY A 746 23.31 -28.99 -41.67
CA GLY A 746 22.29 -28.00 -42.00
C GLY A 746 22.72 -26.58 -41.66
N LYS A 747 23.33 -26.39 -40.48
CA LYS A 747 23.83 -25.08 -40.03
C LYS A 747 25.03 -24.58 -40.81
N ILE A 748 25.96 -25.49 -41.14
CA ILE A 748 27.13 -25.14 -41.96
C ILE A 748 26.70 -24.74 -43.38
N THR A 749 25.80 -25.51 -44.00
CA THR A 749 25.30 -25.19 -45.35
C THR A 749 24.53 -23.88 -45.39
N GLU A 750 23.65 -23.60 -44.40
CA GLU A 750 22.92 -22.32 -44.30
C GLU A 750 23.85 -21.10 -44.24
N GLN A 751 24.97 -21.21 -43.53
CA GLN A 751 25.95 -20.11 -43.41
C GLN A 751 26.87 -19.98 -44.63
N LEU A 752 27.17 -21.07 -45.32
CA LEU A 752 28.04 -21.09 -46.50
C LEU A 752 27.31 -20.68 -47.79
N ASP A 753 25.98 -20.82 -47.87
CA ASP A 753 25.17 -20.42 -49.03
C ASP A 753 25.06 -18.89 -49.24
N GLY A 754 25.50 -18.10 -48.26
CA GLY A 754 25.55 -16.64 -48.35
C GLY A 754 24.20 -15.97 -48.01
N GLY A 755 24.21 -15.14 -46.97
CA GLY A 755 23.06 -14.37 -46.50
C GLY A 755 22.49 -13.37 -47.52
N ASN A 756 21.69 -13.87 -48.46
CA ASN A 756 20.91 -13.04 -49.39
C ASN A 756 19.43 -12.96 -49.00
N ASN A 757 19.12 -12.87 -47.70
CA ASN A 757 17.75 -12.62 -47.23
C ASN A 757 17.70 -12.06 -45.79
N LEU A 758 18.27 -10.86 -45.59
CA LEU A 758 17.97 -10.05 -44.40
C LEU A 758 17.63 -8.61 -44.81
N GLY A 759 16.35 -8.40 -45.12
CA GLY A 759 15.76 -7.08 -45.34
C GLY A 759 14.24 -7.18 -45.41
N LYS A 760 13.56 -6.99 -44.27
CA LYS A 760 12.12 -6.76 -44.21
C LYS A 760 11.78 -5.48 -44.99
N ASN A 761 10.92 -5.57 -46.00
CA ASN A 761 9.83 -4.62 -46.23
C ASN A 761 8.85 -5.18 -47.27
N GLY A 762 7.56 -5.01 -46.97
CA GLY A 762 6.49 -5.46 -47.84
C GLY A 762 6.36 -4.65 -49.12
N HIS A 763 5.53 -5.23 -49.99
CA HIS A 763 4.88 -4.69 -51.18
C HIS A 763 5.51 -4.92 -52.56
N HIS A 764 4.62 -5.44 -53.40
CA HIS A 764 4.62 -5.53 -54.86
C HIS A 764 5.39 -6.69 -55.49
N SER A 765 4.67 -7.81 -55.56
CA SER A 765 4.61 -8.62 -56.77
C SER A 765 4.42 -7.73 -58.01
N ASN A 766 5.45 -7.64 -58.85
CA ASN A 766 5.25 -7.63 -60.29
C ASN A 766 6.52 -8.05 -61.04
N GLY A 767 6.44 -9.26 -61.60
CA GLY A 767 6.93 -9.62 -62.93
C GLY A 767 8.39 -9.36 -63.27
N ARG A 768 9.17 -10.45 -63.31
CA ARG A 768 9.71 -10.98 -64.56
C ARG A 768 10.14 -12.44 -64.39
N GLN A 769 9.62 -13.27 -65.30
CA GLN A 769 10.01 -14.64 -65.54
C GLN A 769 11.50 -14.71 -65.88
N GLU A 770 12.22 -15.61 -65.22
CA GLU A 770 13.27 -16.38 -65.89
C GLU A 770 12.94 -17.86 -65.78
N THR A 771 13.09 -18.49 -66.93
CA THR A 771 12.63 -19.82 -67.30
C THR A 771 13.62 -20.88 -66.81
N GLY A 772 13.18 -21.73 -65.90
CA GLY A 772 13.82 -23.01 -65.63
C GLY A 772 12.75 -24.02 -65.26
N VAL A 773 12.40 -24.90 -66.20
CA VAL A 773 11.55 -26.04 -65.89
C VAL A 773 12.23 -26.81 -64.75
N PRO A 774 11.57 -27.10 -63.62
CA PRO A 774 12.18 -27.90 -62.55
C PRO A 774 12.65 -29.24 -63.14
N PRO A 775 13.85 -29.73 -62.76
CA PRO A 775 14.38 -30.98 -63.31
C PRO A 775 13.37 -32.11 -63.06
N LEU A 776 13.09 -32.90 -64.10
CA LEU A 776 12.05 -33.94 -64.06
C LEU A 776 12.37 -35.08 -63.09
N PHE A 777 13.63 -35.25 -62.68
CA PHE A 777 14.11 -36.30 -61.78
C PHE A 777 15.40 -35.87 -61.06
N SER A 778 15.79 -36.55 -59.97
CA SER A 778 17.07 -36.36 -59.27
C SER A 778 17.74 -37.70 -58.96
N LEU A 779 19.05 -37.79 -59.22
CA LEU A 779 19.84 -39.00 -58.93
C LEU A 779 20.50 -38.95 -57.55
N ALA A 780 20.32 -37.87 -56.78
CA ALA A 780 21.03 -37.65 -55.52
C ALA A 780 20.84 -38.81 -54.51
N LYS A 781 19.65 -39.41 -54.49
CA LYS A 781 19.34 -40.56 -53.62
C LYS A 781 20.06 -41.83 -54.06
N ILE A 782 20.19 -42.07 -55.37
CA ILE A 782 20.95 -43.21 -55.91
C ILE A 782 22.46 -43.00 -55.72
N GLU A 783 22.95 -41.77 -55.92
CA GLU A 783 24.35 -41.39 -55.65
C GLU A 783 24.71 -41.60 -54.17
N LYS A 784 23.79 -41.28 -53.26
CA LYS A 784 23.93 -41.51 -51.82
C LYS A 784 23.89 -42.99 -51.44
N ILE A 785 23.00 -43.79 -52.05
CA ILE A 785 22.95 -45.25 -51.83
C ILE A 785 24.20 -45.94 -52.40
N GLY A 786 24.72 -45.46 -53.52
CA GLY A 786 25.92 -45.97 -54.16
C GLY A 786 27.23 -45.53 -53.50
N ASN A 787 27.19 -44.64 -52.50
CA ASN A 787 28.37 -44.14 -51.78
C ASN A 787 29.49 -43.63 -52.71
N GLY A 788 29.11 -43.02 -53.84
CA GLY A 788 30.06 -42.54 -54.86
C GLY A 788 30.49 -43.55 -55.94
N ASP A 789 29.96 -44.77 -55.96
CA ASP A 789 30.22 -45.77 -57.01
C ASP A 789 29.43 -45.46 -58.31
N ASP A 790 30.12 -44.88 -59.29
CA ASP A 790 29.56 -44.55 -60.61
C ASP A 790 29.06 -45.80 -61.38
N SER A 791 29.62 -46.98 -61.11
CA SER A 791 29.19 -48.24 -61.73
C SER A 791 27.83 -48.72 -61.20
N PHE A 792 27.54 -48.47 -59.92
CA PHE A 792 26.24 -48.74 -59.29
C PHE A 792 25.16 -47.81 -59.86
N THR A 793 25.44 -46.50 -59.96
CA THR A 793 24.51 -45.51 -60.53
C THR A 793 24.15 -45.85 -61.98
N LYS A 794 25.14 -46.18 -62.82
CA LYS A 794 24.91 -46.64 -64.21
C LYS A 794 24.10 -47.94 -64.28
N LYS A 795 24.26 -48.84 -63.31
CA LYS A 795 23.50 -50.09 -63.25
C LYS A 795 22.04 -49.86 -62.85
N ILE A 796 21.76 -48.94 -61.92
CA ILE A 796 20.38 -48.58 -61.55
C ILE A 796 19.69 -47.82 -62.68
N ILE A 797 20.39 -46.92 -63.38
CA ILE A 797 19.87 -46.24 -64.58
C ILE A 797 19.55 -47.24 -65.68
N SER A 798 20.44 -48.18 -65.99
CA SER A 798 20.17 -49.18 -67.02
C SER A 798 19.01 -50.13 -66.67
N LEU A 799 18.86 -50.51 -65.40
CA LEU A 799 17.69 -51.26 -64.92
C LEU A 799 16.38 -50.47 -65.05
N PHE A 800 16.41 -49.16 -64.77
CA PHE A 800 15.26 -48.27 -64.96
C PHE A 800 14.87 -48.16 -66.44
N LEU A 801 15.84 -47.94 -67.33
CA LEU A 801 15.63 -47.86 -68.79
C LEU A 801 15.04 -49.17 -69.36
N GLN A 802 15.41 -50.33 -68.80
CA GLN A 802 14.87 -51.63 -69.22
C GLN A 802 13.46 -51.92 -68.64
N MET A 803 13.21 -51.56 -67.39
CA MET A 803 12.00 -51.98 -66.68
C MET A 803 10.78 -51.08 -66.93
N MET A 804 10.99 -49.77 -67.11
CA MET A 804 9.88 -48.80 -67.22
C MET A 804 9.01 -49.01 -68.47
N PRO A 805 9.55 -49.16 -69.69
CA PRO A 805 8.73 -49.35 -70.89
C PRO A 805 7.85 -50.60 -70.83
N ALA A 806 8.40 -51.71 -70.33
CA ALA A 806 7.66 -52.97 -70.19
C ALA A 806 6.53 -52.88 -69.15
N SER A 807 6.76 -52.14 -68.08
CA SER A 807 5.76 -51.95 -67.02
C SER A 807 4.62 -51.04 -67.46
N ILE A 808 4.91 -49.98 -68.25
CA ILE A 808 3.88 -49.11 -68.84
C ILE A 808 3.01 -49.88 -69.84
N ALA A 809 3.63 -50.67 -70.74
CA ALA A 809 2.88 -51.50 -71.69
C ALA A 809 1.94 -52.49 -70.97
N THR A 810 2.43 -53.12 -69.90
CA THR A 810 1.61 -54.02 -69.06
C THR A 810 0.43 -53.29 -68.42
N MET A 811 0.61 -52.05 -67.95
CA MET A 811 -0.48 -51.24 -67.39
C MET A 811 -1.50 -50.82 -68.46
N GLN A 812 -1.06 -50.48 -69.67
CA GLN A 812 -1.94 -50.13 -70.79
C GLN A 812 -2.80 -51.34 -71.22
N ASP A 813 -2.21 -52.53 -71.35
CA ASP A 813 -2.93 -53.77 -71.66
C ASP A 813 -3.92 -54.17 -70.55
N ALA A 814 -3.52 -53.99 -69.29
CA ALA A 814 -4.39 -54.21 -68.14
C ALA A 814 -5.57 -53.23 -68.10
N ALA A 815 -5.37 -51.97 -68.50
CA ALA A 815 -6.43 -50.97 -68.62
C ALA A 815 -7.38 -51.27 -69.80
N ALA A 816 -6.88 -51.84 -70.89
CA ALA A 816 -7.68 -52.29 -72.05
C ALA A 816 -8.56 -53.51 -71.71
N THR A 817 -8.12 -54.36 -70.80
CA THR A 817 -8.84 -55.58 -70.36
C THR A 817 -9.63 -55.42 -69.06
N GLY A 818 -9.50 -54.27 -68.36
CA GLY A 818 -10.20 -53.99 -67.11
C GLY A 818 -9.61 -54.70 -65.88
N ASN A 819 -8.34 -55.13 -65.97
CA ASN A 819 -7.65 -55.84 -64.90
C ASN A 819 -7.00 -54.88 -63.89
N TRP A 820 -7.80 -54.35 -62.97
CA TRP A 820 -7.36 -53.37 -61.96
C TRP A 820 -6.31 -53.94 -60.99
N GLU A 821 -6.40 -55.23 -60.66
CA GLU A 821 -5.44 -55.89 -59.78
C GLU A 821 -4.04 -55.91 -60.39
N LEU A 822 -3.94 -56.14 -61.71
CA LEU A 822 -2.68 -56.12 -62.43
C LEU A 822 -2.09 -54.69 -62.49
N ILE A 823 -2.92 -53.66 -62.58
CA ILE A 823 -2.46 -52.26 -62.51
C ILE A 823 -1.91 -51.95 -61.13
N ARG A 824 -2.61 -52.30 -60.04
CA ARG A 824 -2.12 -52.09 -58.66
C ARG A 824 -0.79 -52.81 -58.41
N LYS A 825 -0.69 -54.08 -58.82
CA LYS A 825 0.56 -54.86 -58.69
C LYS A 825 1.72 -54.23 -59.47
N THR A 826 1.46 -53.78 -60.69
CA THR A 826 2.48 -53.13 -61.51
C THR A 826 2.88 -51.77 -60.92
N ALA A 827 1.93 -51.00 -60.36
CA ALA A 827 2.18 -49.72 -59.72
C ALA A 827 3.01 -49.86 -58.45
N HIS A 828 2.65 -50.81 -57.58
CA HIS A 828 3.41 -51.16 -56.39
C HIS A 828 4.84 -51.59 -56.72
N LYS A 829 5.04 -52.31 -57.85
CA LYS A 829 6.36 -52.78 -58.29
C LYS A 829 7.28 -51.65 -58.77
N ILE A 830 6.75 -50.65 -59.47
CA ILE A 830 7.56 -49.55 -60.03
C ILE A 830 7.70 -48.34 -59.11
N LYS A 831 6.82 -48.20 -58.11
CA LYS A 831 6.84 -47.10 -57.12
C LYS A 831 8.20 -46.92 -56.43
N PRO A 832 8.87 -47.97 -55.89
CA PRO A 832 10.18 -47.81 -55.26
C PRO A 832 11.24 -47.24 -56.20
N THR A 833 11.17 -47.59 -57.49
CA THR A 833 12.13 -47.11 -58.49
C THR A 833 11.87 -45.63 -58.85
N ILE A 834 10.60 -45.23 -59.00
CA ILE A 834 10.19 -43.83 -59.21
C ILE A 834 10.59 -42.95 -58.01
N GLU A 835 10.43 -43.46 -56.78
CA GLU A 835 10.84 -42.80 -55.53
C GLU A 835 12.36 -42.80 -55.30
N SER A 836 13.10 -43.73 -55.92
CA SER A 836 14.57 -43.75 -55.86
C SER A 836 15.20 -42.75 -56.83
N MET A 837 14.53 -42.45 -57.95
CA MET A 837 14.94 -41.46 -58.95
C MET A 837 14.32 -40.07 -58.71
N ASP A 838 13.60 -39.89 -57.59
CA ASP A 838 12.97 -38.64 -57.19
C ASP A 838 12.19 -37.95 -58.34
N ILE A 839 11.37 -38.74 -59.07
CA ILE A 839 10.50 -38.21 -60.13
C ILE A 839 9.23 -37.64 -59.46
N PHE A 840 9.37 -36.49 -58.81
CA PHE A 840 8.35 -35.91 -57.91
C PHE A 840 6.96 -35.76 -58.56
N SER A 841 6.90 -35.45 -59.85
CA SER A 841 5.65 -35.27 -60.60
C SER A 841 4.82 -36.57 -60.71
N LEU A 842 5.42 -37.73 -60.47
CA LEU A 842 4.77 -39.04 -60.58
C LEU A 842 4.31 -39.63 -59.24
N PHE A 843 4.65 -39.03 -58.10
CA PHE A 843 4.24 -39.57 -56.79
C PHE A 843 2.71 -39.61 -56.62
N PRO A 844 1.95 -38.54 -56.96
CA PRO A 844 0.50 -38.59 -56.87
C PRO A 844 -0.11 -39.59 -57.87
N VAL A 845 0.48 -39.69 -59.07
CA VAL A 845 0.03 -40.56 -60.16
C VAL A 845 0.19 -42.03 -59.78
N ILE A 846 1.36 -42.42 -59.27
CA ILE A 846 1.63 -43.81 -58.90
C ILE A 846 0.83 -44.23 -57.66
N GLN A 847 0.63 -43.31 -56.70
CA GLN A 847 -0.19 -43.57 -55.52
C GLN A 847 -1.66 -43.77 -55.89
N ALA A 848 -2.19 -42.99 -56.86
CA ALA A 848 -3.54 -43.15 -57.38
C ALA A 848 -3.72 -44.49 -58.12
N LEU A 849 -2.73 -44.94 -58.88
CA LEU A 849 -2.75 -46.24 -59.58
C LEU A 849 -2.58 -47.45 -58.63
N GLU A 850 -1.91 -47.27 -57.48
CA GLU A 850 -1.75 -48.31 -56.45
C GLU A 850 -3.03 -48.52 -55.63
N HIS A 851 -3.83 -47.46 -55.41
CA HIS A 851 -5.00 -47.47 -54.52
C HIS A 851 -6.34 -47.41 -55.28
N ILE A 852 -6.39 -47.92 -56.52
CA ILE A 852 -7.61 -47.99 -57.35
C ILE A 852 -8.72 -48.77 -56.59
N PRO A 853 -9.80 -48.12 -56.09
CA PRO A 853 -10.91 -48.80 -55.44
C PRO A 853 -11.62 -49.81 -56.37
N GLU A 854 -12.17 -50.89 -55.80
CA GLU A 854 -12.83 -51.97 -56.56
C GLU A 854 -14.18 -51.56 -57.18
N GLU A 855 -14.83 -50.52 -56.64
CA GLU A 855 -16.14 -50.07 -57.09
C GLU A 855 -16.09 -48.67 -57.70
N ASN A 856 -16.44 -48.60 -58.98
CA ASN A 856 -16.89 -47.41 -59.70
C ASN A 856 -15.87 -46.27 -59.93
N ILE A 857 -14.76 -46.58 -60.61
CA ILE A 857 -13.88 -45.55 -61.19
C ILE A 857 -14.22 -45.37 -62.67
N ALA A 858 -14.33 -44.13 -63.11
CA ALA A 858 -14.36 -43.81 -64.53
C ALA A 858 -13.07 -44.35 -65.18
N ARG A 859 -13.19 -45.40 -65.99
CA ARG A 859 -12.09 -46.02 -66.76
C ARG A 859 -11.19 -44.98 -67.45
N GLU A 860 -11.77 -43.87 -67.86
CA GLU A 860 -11.10 -42.70 -68.44
C GLU A 860 -10.07 -42.06 -67.50
N GLN A 861 -10.32 -42.02 -66.20
CA GLN A 861 -9.41 -41.44 -65.20
C GLN A 861 -8.16 -42.31 -65.01
N VAL A 862 -8.30 -43.64 -64.95
CA VAL A 862 -7.16 -44.57 -64.85
C VAL A 862 -6.31 -44.52 -66.13
N ILE A 863 -6.95 -44.46 -67.30
CA ILE A 863 -6.25 -44.30 -68.58
C ILE A 863 -5.52 -42.94 -68.62
N SER A 864 -6.13 -41.88 -68.11
CA SER A 864 -5.49 -40.56 -68.02
C SER A 864 -4.26 -40.57 -67.11
N GLU A 865 -4.31 -41.23 -65.95
CA GLU A 865 -3.17 -41.34 -65.05
C GLU A 865 -2.04 -42.21 -65.65
N ILE A 866 -2.37 -43.30 -66.34
CA ILE A 866 -1.37 -44.12 -67.07
C ILE A 866 -0.71 -43.30 -68.20
N SER A 867 -1.48 -42.48 -68.93
CA SER A 867 -0.95 -41.62 -69.99
C SER A 867 -0.04 -40.50 -69.44
N LYS A 868 -0.37 -39.93 -68.26
CA LYS A 868 0.52 -39.00 -67.54
C LYS A 868 1.81 -39.70 -67.11
N LEU A 869 1.70 -40.92 -66.58
CA LEU A 869 2.84 -41.75 -66.18
C LEU A 869 3.79 -42.00 -67.37
N GLU A 870 3.24 -42.41 -68.51
CA GLU A 870 3.98 -42.64 -69.75
C GLU A 870 4.67 -41.37 -70.26
N THR A 871 3.95 -40.25 -70.31
CA THR A 871 4.48 -38.99 -70.84
C THR A 871 5.68 -38.49 -70.04
N VAL A 872 5.60 -38.54 -68.69
CA VAL A 872 6.70 -38.09 -67.84
C VAL A 872 7.86 -39.07 -67.88
N LEU A 873 7.61 -40.38 -67.79
CA LEU A 873 8.67 -41.38 -67.85
C LEU A 873 9.39 -41.37 -69.19
N HIS A 874 8.69 -41.14 -70.31
CA HIS A 874 9.33 -41.01 -71.62
C HIS A 874 10.30 -39.82 -71.66
N HIS A 875 9.94 -38.66 -71.11
CA HIS A 875 10.85 -37.52 -71.02
C HIS A 875 12.04 -37.78 -70.10
N VAL A 876 11.84 -38.47 -68.98
CA VAL A 876 12.92 -38.87 -68.06
C VAL A 876 13.88 -39.84 -68.74
N VAL A 877 13.37 -40.84 -69.47
CA VAL A 877 14.16 -41.79 -70.27
C VAL A 877 15.00 -41.06 -71.32
N VAL A 878 14.41 -40.16 -72.11
CA VAL A 878 15.13 -39.38 -73.14
C VAL A 878 16.20 -38.46 -72.54
N GLN A 879 15.99 -37.96 -71.32
CA GLN A 879 17.00 -37.16 -70.61
C GLN A 879 18.13 -38.03 -70.02
N LEU A 880 17.82 -39.23 -69.55
CA LEU A 880 18.79 -40.20 -69.03
C LEU A 880 19.64 -40.82 -70.14
N GLU A 881 19.11 -41.07 -71.34
CA GLU A 881 19.87 -41.60 -72.49
C GLU A 881 20.88 -40.59 -73.08
N LYS A 882 20.74 -39.29 -72.75
CA LYS A 882 21.66 -38.22 -73.16
C LYS A 882 22.81 -37.98 -72.19
N ARG A 883 22.78 -38.61 -71.02
CA ARG A 883 23.86 -38.63 -70.01
C ARG A 883 24.64 -39.93 -70.13
#